data_AF-A0A3Q8FDJ1-F1
#
_entry.id   AF-A0A3Q8FDJ1-F1
#
_cell.length_a   1.000
_cell.length_b   1.000
_cell.length_c   1.000
_cell.angle_alpha   90.00
_cell.angle_beta   90.00
_cell.angle_gamma   90.00
#
_symmetry.space_group_name_H-M   'P 1'
#
loop_
_entity.id
_entity.type
_entity.pdbx_description
1 polymer ?
#
loop_
_entity_poly.entity_id
_entity_poly.type
_entity_poly.pdbx_seq_one_letter_code
_entity_poly.pdbx_strand_id
1 'polypeptide(L)'
;MKTYKAVPRKTMLTSALLAALAAPAWAQDAPAGETPDPATLDTVQVTGIRGSLQSSMNLKRDSQGVVDGIVAEDIGKFPDTNLAESLQRISGVSIDRTSSGEGSKVTVRGIGPDYNLVLLNGRQMPASNLGNGGGGLNGSRSFDFANLASESISAVEVYKTSRADNPAGGIGATINIKTLRPLESEPVISLGLKAVNDSSNDNLPRTLQGSNVTGELSGIFSQRYADDRFGVSLSASHQERDSGFNQATVAEGWATFYGNEATDWRALPQPGQGYSDRITNRPGPNDVYARPQNTAYNVNGVQRQRTNAQATFQWKPADNITTTLDYTYVENKVQQQRSELSVWFNYGPGDSIWTNGPVSAPIIYSEDMTNSDVSMGGARLATKTDMHSLGFNVDWEVNDALDLSFDAHNSQAESQPDSPYGSAGVLGVAAFVRGTTTVDYSGDLPIINIALPPGGVQASDALVTGSVFQNSYNKSKVQQYQGRGTFRFADYSALDFGVGHTQVENRSASAIMQRNTWGGLGSPSDYADDIWYADNMAKYFKAFSGHSDPRLTGQFLVFDFDRLIDRAAQVGTASDPACPTCYYAPTEYSEDIRTTEKTRSAYLQYRTTFDWSIPLHVAAGVRYEQTEVESSAMVRVPTGISWGSANELNIVYAPESSFIGGRGKYDYVLPNVDLKLDLSESLALRGSYSRTLGRPSWTQIQSGQSLADIVRTQGGSGSRGNPSLEPLISDNFDLSLEWYYGEASYASAGFFRKNIKNFISDTVVRENSGNLHTPVGGAYWNEALASCGGTDMPCIRDYIFTNHAGDPGVNFTGVNSAGQLTGTIEGLPTDPIAGFDITVPANQHSDHLDGWEVAVQHLFGQSGFGLAANYTKVKSGLTFNNLSLGDQYPMIGLSDSANLVAFYDKNSWQIRAAYNWRDKFLNGIGGQGPNPNYTAAYGQLDLNISYAVSEQLSLSLEAINLTDETMRTYSRHTNMLRYATQTGPRYMFGVRYKF
;
A
#
# COMPACT_ATOMS: atom_id res chain seq x y z
N MET A 1 -42.78 18.07 -2.65
CA MET A 1 -44.14 18.22 -2.08
C MET A 1 -45.16 17.54 -2.99
N LYS A 2 -45.45 16.27 -2.73
CA LYS A 2 -46.68 15.50 -3.03
C LYS A 2 -46.55 14.20 -2.21
N THR A 3 -47.55 14.00 -1.36
CA THR A 3 -47.69 13.02 -0.29
C THR A 3 -47.61 11.55 -0.74
N TYR A 4 -46.84 10.72 -0.02
CA TYR A 4 -47.01 9.27 -0.02
C TYR A 4 -47.88 8.88 1.18
N LYS A 5 -49.12 8.45 0.92
CA LYS A 5 -49.93 7.72 1.90
C LYS A 5 -49.64 6.23 1.70
N ALA A 6 -49.21 5.56 2.75
CA ALA A 6 -49.18 4.09 2.82
C ALA A 6 -50.60 3.56 2.57
N VAL A 7 -50.75 2.68 1.58
CA VAL A 7 -51.96 1.89 1.36
C VAL A 7 -51.69 0.48 1.87
N PRO A 8 -52.39 -0.02 2.90
CA PRO A 8 -52.28 -1.41 3.31
C PRO A 8 -53.03 -2.29 2.30
N ARG A 9 -52.36 -3.34 1.78
CA ARG A 9 -53.00 -4.40 0.99
C ARG A 9 -53.94 -5.19 1.91
N LYS A 10 -55.25 -4.96 1.81
CA LYS A 10 -56.26 -5.86 2.38
C LYS A 10 -56.46 -7.06 1.44
N THR A 11 -56.04 -8.23 1.88
CA THR A 11 -56.52 -9.52 1.40
C THR A 11 -58.03 -9.63 1.64
N MET A 12 -58.82 -9.73 0.56
CA MET A 12 -60.21 -10.18 0.62
C MET A 12 -60.27 -11.65 0.23
N LEU A 13 -60.67 -12.49 1.19
CA LEU A 13 -61.13 -13.84 0.96
C LEU A 13 -62.37 -14.02 1.83
N THR A 14 -63.56 -13.92 1.24
CA THR A 14 -64.70 -14.79 1.57
C THR A 14 -65.88 -14.59 0.62
N SER A 15 -66.27 -15.73 0.03
CA SER A 15 -67.65 -16.21 -0.15
C SER A 15 -68.43 -15.79 -1.40
N ALA A 16 -68.73 -16.84 -2.16
CA ALA A 16 -69.57 -16.91 -3.34
C ALA A 16 -71.08 -16.85 -3.03
N LEU A 17 -71.86 -16.79 -4.13
CA LEU A 17 -73.33 -16.89 -4.28
C LEU A 17 -74.13 -15.59 -4.09
N LEU A 18 -74.45 -14.92 -5.20
CA LEU A 18 -75.77 -15.04 -5.86
C LEU A 18 -75.77 -14.32 -7.22
N ALA A 19 -76.46 -14.94 -8.16
CA ALA A 19 -76.38 -14.72 -9.58
C ALA A 19 -77.33 -13.62 -10.10
N ALA A 20 -76.97 -13.14 -11.29
CA ALA A 20 -77.84 -12.63 -12.36
C ALA A 20 -78.52 -11.27 -12.14
N LEU A 21 -78.12 -10.28 -12.95
CA LEU A 21 -78.94 -9.76 -14.05
C LEU A 21 -78.16 -8.74 -14.91
N ALA A 22 -78.03 -9.07 -16.20
CA ALA A 22 -78.07 -8.23 -17.39
C ALA A 22 -76.97 -7.18 -17.73
N ALA A 23 -76.15 -7.60 -18.72
CA ALA A 23 -75.80 -6.93 -20.00
C ALA A 23 -74.68 -5.85 -20.08
N PRO A 24 -73.96 -5.78 -21.22
CA PRO A 24 -72.57 -5.34 -21.30
C PRO A 24 -72.42 -3.86 -21.67
N ALA A 25 -71.47 -3.17 -21.05
CA ALA A 25 -70.97 -1.88 -21.52
C ALA A 25 -69.49 -2.04 -21.90
N TRP A 26 -69.20 -1.78 -23.17
CA TRP A 26 -67.83 -1.65 -23.67
C TRP A 26 -67.18 -0.42 -23.05
N ALA A 27 -66.02 -0.60 -22.40
CA ALA A 27 -65.15 0.49 -22.01
C ALA A 27 -63.68 0.05 -22.21
N GLN A 28 -63.11 0.55 -23.31
CA GLN A 28 -61.72 0.88 -23.57
C GLN A 28 -60.68 0.48 -22.51
N ASP A 29 -59.74 -0.39 -22.92
CA ASP A 29 -58.50 -0.70 -22.21
C ASP A 29 -57.73 0.58 -21.84
N ALA A 30 -57.50 0.78 -20.55
CA ALA A 30 -56.41 1.58 -20.03
C ALA A 30 -55.35 0.61 -19.49
N PRO A 31 -54.08 0.67 -19.93
CA PRO A 31 -53.05 -0.20 -19.40
C PRO A 31 -52.86 0.12 -17.92
N ALA A 32 -53.08 -0.87 -17.07
CA ALA A 32 -52.74 -0.81 -15.66
C ALA A 32 -51.22 -0.68 -15.55
N GLY A 33 -50.74 0.47 -15.09
CA GLY A 33 -49.34 0.66 -14.71
C GLY A 33 -49.03 -0.23 -13.52
N GLU A 34 -48.21 -1.23 -13.74
CA GLU A 34 -47.57 -2.01 -12.68
C GLU A 34 -46.75 -1.06 -11.81
N THR A 35 -47.00 -1.13 -10.50
CA THR A 35 -46.20 -0.43 -9.49
C THR A 35 -45.13 -1.42 -9.02
N PRO A 36 -43.82 -1.13 -9.17
CA PRO A 36 -42.78 -2.05 -8.73
C PRO A 36 -42.80 -2.28 -7.21
N ASP A 37 -42.41 -3.48 -6.82
CA ASP A 37 -42.33 -3.97 -5.44
C ASP A 37 -41.16 -3.31 -4.68
N PRO A 38 -41.31 -2.81 -3.42
CA PRO A 38 -40.24 -2.08 -2.71
C PRO A 38 -39.09 -2.95 -2.17
N ALA A 39 -39.06 -4.25 -2.44
CA ALA A 39 -38.07 -5.19 -1.91
C ALA A 39 -36.92 -5.51 -2.88
N THR A 40 -36.97 -5.01 -4.12
CA THR A 40 -35.81 -4.94 -5.00
C THR A 40 -35.30 -3.50 -4.98
N LEU A 41 -33.99 -3.31 -4.77
CA LEU A 41 -33.32 -2.09 -5.24
C LEU A 41 -33.34 -2.18 -6.79
N ASP A 42 -34.52 -1.98 -7.37
CA ASP A 42 -34.71 -1.97 -8.81
C ASP A 42 -33.81 -0.90 -9.41
N THR A 43 -33.06 -1.36 -10.39
CA THR A 43 -32.04 -0.66 -11.14
C THR A 43 -32.55 0.70 -11.62
N VAL A 44 -32.29 1.74 -10.84
CA VAL A 44 -32.29 3.09 -11.39
C VAL A 44 -31.06 3.15 -12.27
N GLN A 45 -31.27 3.02 -13.58
CA GLN A 45 -30.27 3.36 -14.58
C GLN A 45 -29.87 4.81 -14.32
N VAL A 46 -28.74 4.96 -13.66
CA VAL A 46 -28.19 6.25 -13.36
C VAL A 46 -27.66 6.81 -14.68
N THR A 47 -28.18 7.98 -15.05
CA THR A 47 -27.61 8.78 -16.13
C THR A 47 -27.10 10.08 -15.54
N GLY A 48 -25.80 10.29 -15.68
CA GLY A 48 -25.09 11.49 -15.24
C GLY A 48 -24.78 11.58 -13.75
N ILE A 49 -24.16 12.70 -13.40
CA ILE A 49 -23.67 12.98 -12.07
C ILE A 49 -24.82 13.04 -11.07
N ARG A 50 -25.93 13.70 -11.43
CA ARG A 50 -27.10 13.83 -10.55
C ARG A 50 -27.71 12.49 -10.17
N GLY A 51 -27.90 11.59 -11.14
CA GLY A 51 -28.45 10.26 -10.89
C GLY A 51 -27.54 9.45 -9.96
N SER A 52 -26.22 9.55 -10.15
CA SER A 52 -25.24 8.81 -9.34
C SER A 52 -25.27 9.27 -7.90
N LEU A 53 -25.35 10.59 -7.69
CA LEU A 53 -25.44 11.19 -6.36
C LEU A 53 -26.76 10.88 -5.66
N GLN A 54 -27.88 10.80 -6.40
CA GLN A 54 -29.17 10.36 -5.86
C GLN A 54 -29.12 8.90 -5.42
N SER A 55 -28.59 8.00 -6.25
CA SER A 55 -28.48 6.58 -5.94
C SER A 55 -27.53 6.33 -4.77
N SER A 56 -26.40 7.05 -4.71
CA SER A 56 -25.47 6.99 -3.58
C SER A 56 -26.10 7.51 -2.28
N MET A 57 -26.92 8.56 -2.35
CA MET A 57 -27.68 9.08 -1.21
C MET A 57 -28.75 8.08 -0.74
N ASN A 58 -29.46 7.42 -1.65
CA ASN A 58 -30.44 6.39 -1.31
C ASN A 58 -29.77 5.18 -0.66
N LEU A 59 -28.64 4.73 -1.19
CA LEU A 59 -27.82 3.67 -0.60
C LEU A 59 -27.48 3.98 0.86
N LYS A 60 -27.07 5.22 1.15
CA LYS A 60 -26.84 5.69 2.52
C LYS A 60 -28.13 5.69 3.36
N ARG A 61 -29.22 6.28 2.83
CA ARG A 61 -30.52 6.45 3.54
C ARG A 61 -31.17 5.11 3.91
N ASP A 62 -31.08 4.13 3.04
CA ASP A 62 -31.81 2.86 3.16
C ASP A 62 -30.98 1.78 3.86
N SER A 63 -29.67 1.99 3.99
CA SER A 63 -28.81 1.14 4.80
C SER A 63 -29.23 1.11 6.28
N GLN A 64 -28.96 0.01 6.98
CA GLN A 64 -29.21 -0.10 8.43
C GLN A 64 -28.05 0.46 9.26
N GLY A 65 -26.82 0.11 8.89
CA GLY A 65 -25.59 0.64 9.50
C GLY A 65 -25.09 1.94 8.85
N VAL A 66 -23.84 2.32 9.12
CA VAL A 66 -23.19 3.45 8.45
C VAL A 66 -22.53 2.94 7.18
N VAL A 67 -23.19 3.17 6.05
CA VAL A 67 -22.71 2.79 4.72
C VAL A 67 -22.68 4.03 3.84
N ASP A 68 -21.56 4.21 3.15
CA ASP A 68 -21.43 5.18 2.06
C ASP A 68 -21.11 4.42 0.78
N GLY A 69 -21.34 5.02 -0.38
CA GLY A 69 -21.00 4.38 -1.65
C GLY A 69 -20.91 5.36 -2.81
N ILE A 70 -20.33 4.87 -3.91
CA ILE A 70 -20.26 5.57 -5.19
C ILE A 70 -20.91 4.68 -6.23
N VAL A 71 -21.91 5.21 -6.92
CA VAL A 71 -22.56 4.54 -8.06
C VAL A 71 -22.02 5.11 -9.36
N ALA A 72 -21.85 4.28 -10.38
CA ALA A 72 -21.43 4.72 -11.70
C ALA A 72 -22.40 5.81 -12.25
N GLU A 73 -21.86 6.78 -12.99
CA GLU A 73 -22.66 7.83 -13.65
C GLU A 73 -23.38 7.31 -14.89
N ASP A 74 -22.81 6.27 -15.48
CA ASP A 74 -23.31 5.59 -16.65
C ASP A 74 -22.56 4.26 -16.82
N ILE A 75 -23.04 3.38 -17.69
CA ILE A 75 -22.38 2.12 -18.03
C ILE A 75 -21.01 2.44 -18.67
N GLY A 76 -19.93 1.94 -18.05
CA GLY A 76 -18.57 2.25 -18.48
C GLY A 76 -18.08 3.63 -18.06
N LYS A 77 -18.83 4.34 -17.22
CA LYS A 77 -18.50 5.69 -16.78
C LYS A 77 -18.57 5.78 -15.26
N PHE A 78 -17.42 5.55 -14.62
CA PHE A 78 -17.23 5.85 -13.22
C PHE A 78 -16.74 7.31 -13.02
N PRO A 79 -16.90 7.90 -11.82
CA PRO A 79 -16.48 9.28 -11.58
C PRO A 79 -15.01 9.61 -11.89
N ASP A 80 -14.13 8.63 -11.75
CA ASP A 80 -12.69 8.72 -12.00
C ASP A 80 -12.20 7.44 -12.70
N THR A 81 -11.08 7.53 -13.44
CA THR A 81 -10.48 6.42 -14.19
C THR A 81 -9.78 5.36 -13.34
N ASN A 82 -9.54 5.67 -12.07
CA ASN A 82 -9.05 4.73 -11.07
C ASN A 82 -10.00 4.71 -9.86
N LEU A 83 -10.30 3.50 -9.40
CA LEU A 83 -11.30 3.21 -8.38
C LEU A 83 -10.94 3.80 -7.01
N ALA A 84 -9.64 3.87 -6.67
CA ALA A 84 -9.17 4.44 -5.42
C ALA A 84 -9.46 5.94 -5.34
N GLU A 85 -9.24 6.68 -6.42
CA GLU A 85 -9.49 8.12 -6.52
C GLU A 85 -10.97 8.44 -6.33
N SER A 86 -11.86 7.64 -6.93
CA SER A 86 -13.30 7.78 -6.71
C SER A 86 -13.71 7.55 -5.26
N LEU A 87 -13.04 6.66 -4.54
CA LEU A 87 -13.31 6.40 -3.13
C LEU A 87 -12.98 7.60 -2.22
N GLN A 88 -12.08 8.50 -2.61
CA GLN A 88 -11.79 9.74 -1.85
C GLN A 88 -12.99 10.69 -1.72
N ARG A 89 -14.05 10.45 -2.50
CA ARG A 89 -15.31 11.21 -2.45
C ARG A 89 -16.15 10.85 -1.22
N ILE A 90 -15.86 9.73 -0.59
CA ILE A 90 -16.54 9.28 0.63
C ILE A 90 -15.85 9.89 1.85
N SER A 91 -16.65 10.41 2.79
CA SER A 91 -16.13 10.92 4.06
C SER A 91 -15.34 9.84 4.81
N GLY A 92 -14.24 10.22 5.44
CA GLY A 92 -13.37 9.31 6.19
C GLY A 92 -12.56 8.35 5.33
N VAL A 93 -12.57 8.50 4.00
CA VAL A 93 -11.73 7.71 3.10
C VAL A 93 -10.55 8.55 2.60
N SER A 94 -9.36 8.00 2.71
CA SER A 94 -8.12 8.55 2.17
C SER A 94 -7.42 7.49 1.34
N ILE A 95 -6.56 7.89 0.42
CA ILE A 95 -5.77 6.94 -0.38
C ILE A 95 -4.27 7.16 -0.22
N ASP A 96 -3.54 6.08 -0.45
CA ASP A 96 -2.12 6.11 -0.66
C ASP A 96 -1.83 5.97 -2.16
N ARG A 97 -0.91 6.80 -2.64
CA ARG A 97 -0.51 6.86 -4.04
C ARG A 97 0.82 6.14 -4.25
N THR A 98 0.98 5.54 -5.42
CA THR A 98 2.28 5.07 -5.89
C THR A 98 3.22 6.26 -6.09
N SER A 99 4.52 6.02 -6.22
CA SER A 99 5.50 7.07 -6.53
C SER A 99 5.21 7.81 -7.84
N SER A 100 4.49 7.19 -8.79
CA SER A 100 4.05 7.79 -10.06
C SER A 100 2.69 8.52 -9.97
N GLY A 101 2.17 8.71 -8.76
CA GLY A 101 1.00 9.54 -8.48
C GLY A 101 -0.36 8.86 -8.66
N GLU A 102 -0.41 7.54 -8.78
CA GLU A 102 -1.66 6.78 -8.97
C GLU A 102 -2.18 6.20 -7.65
N GLY A 103 -3.48 6.32 -7.38
CA GLY A 103 -4.14 5.71 -6.23
C GLY A 103 -4.03 4.18 -6.27
N SER A 104 -3.60 3.57 -5.16
CA SER A 104 -3.40 2.11 -5.09
C SER A 104 -4.02 1.48 -3.85
N LYS A 105 -4.04 2.18 -2.71
CA LYS A 105 -4.52 1.64 -1.44
C LYS A 105 -5.45 2.62 -0.74
N VAL A 106 -6.33 2.10 0.10
CA VAL A 106 -7.39 2.87 0.76
C VAL A 106 -7.26 2.76 2.28
N THR A 107 -7.23 3.90 2.95
CA THR A 107 -7.30 4.07 4.41
C THR A 107 -8.70 4.56 4.77
N VAL A 108 -9.34 3.97 5.77
CA VAL A 108 -10.68 4.38 6.21
C VAL A 108 -10.67 4.73 7.68
N ARG A 109 -11.15 5.93 8.03
CA ARG A 109 -11.22 6.47 9.39
C ARG A 109 -9.86 6.46 10.12
N GLY A 110 -8.79 6.72 9.37
CA GLY A 110 -7.41 6.70 9.87
C GLY A 110 -6.83 5.30 10.11
N ILE A 111 -7.59 4.24 9.82
CA ILE A 111 -7.14 2.85 9.92
C ILE A 111 -6.54 2.44 8.57
N GLY A 112 -5.25 2.11 8.59
CA GLY A 112 -4.44 1.85 7.39
C GLY A 112 -4.92 0.68 6.53
N PRO A 113 -4.42 0.57 5.28
CA PRO A 113 -5.00 -0.30 4.26
C PRO A 113 -5.00 -1.81 4.57
N ASP A 114 -4.05 -2.29 5.35
CA ASP A 114 -3.96 -3.71 5.75
C ASP A 114 -5.12 -4.16 6.64
N TYR A 115 -5.87 -3.21 7.22
CA TYR A 115 -7.01 -3.47 8.11
C TYR A 115 -8.36 -3.17 7.45
N ASN A 116 -8.38 -3.03 6.13
CA ASN A 116 -9.59 -2.90 5.31
C ASN A 116 -9.78 -4.18 4.48
N LEU A 117 -11.01 -4.69 4.43
CA LEU A 117 -11.33 -5.88 3.65
C LEU A 117 -11.93 -5.48 2.30
N VAL A 118 -11.36 -5.93 1.19
CA VAL A 118 -11.88 -5.67 -0.15
C VAL A 118 -12.59 -6.91 -0.70
N LEU A 119 -13.81 -6.71 -1.17
CA LEU A 119 -14.67 -7.70 -1.77
C LEU A 119 -14.99 -7.33 -3.23
N LEU A 120 -15.14 -8.33 -4.09
CA LEU A 120 -15.73 -8.20 -5.42
C LEU A 120 -17.00 -9.05 -5.45
N ASN A 121 -18.15 -8.41 -5.69
CA ASN A 121 -19.46 -9.05 -5.65
C ASN A 121 -19.71 -9.84 -4.35
N GLY A 122 -19.22 -9.33 -3.21
CA GLY A 122 -19.36 -9.97 -1.90
C GLY A 122 -18.36 -11.10 -1.58
N ARG A 123 -17.35 -11.31 -2.45
CA ARG A 123 -16.31 -12.34 -2.31
C ARG A 123 -14.95 -11.72 -2.05
N GLN A 124 -14.17 -12.30 -1.15
CA GLN A 124 -12.88 -11.74 -0.77
C GLN A 124 -11.87 -11.78 -1.92
N MET A 125 -11.20 -10.65 -2.18
CA MET A 125 -10.16 -10.59 -3.21
C MET A 125 -8.77 -10.95 -2.66
N PRO A 126 -7.94 -11.67 -3.45
CA PRO A 126 -6.56 -11.97 -3.08
C PRO A 126 -5.69 -10.71 -3.19
N ALA A 127 -4.63 -10.63 -2.38
CA ALA A 127 -3.65 -9.55 -2.42
C ALA A 127 -2.26 -10.15 -2.68
N SER A 128 -1.59 -9.74 -3.76
CA SER A 128 -0.31 -10.32 -4.19
C SER A 128 0.86 -9.33 -4.32
N ASN A 129 0.81 -8.18 -3.65
CA ASN A 129 1.81 -7.11 -3.82
C ASN A 129 3.26 -7.63 -3.66
N LEU A 130 4.21 -7.03 -4.36
CA LEU A 130 5.63 -7.21 -4.05
C LEU A 130 6.07 -6.18 -3.00
N GLY A 131 7.22 -6.42 -2.36
CA GLY A 131 7.81 -5.45 -1.44
C GLY A 131 8.23 -4.15 -2.14
N ASN A 132 8.66 -3.17 -1.34
CA ASN A 132 8.95 -1.82 -1.83
C ASN A 132 10.03 -1.86 -2.94
N GLY A 133 9.81 -1.10 -4.01
CA GLY A 133 10.73 -1.11 -5.17
C GLY A 133 10.79 -2.47 -5.89
N GLY A 134 9.72 -3.28 -5.83
CA GLY A 134 9.67 -4.60 -6.48
C GLY A 134 10.53 -5.65 -5.78
N GLY A 135 10.97 -5.39 -4.55
CA GLY A 135 11.99 -6.14 -3.84
C GLY A 135 11.54 -6.71 -2.50
N GLY A 136 12.01 -7.91 -2.17
CA GLY A 136 11.82 -8.54 -0.86
C GLY A 136 10.48 -9.25 -0.68
N LEU A 137 10.22 -9.66 0.56
CA LEU A 137 9.03 -10.38 0.97
C LEU A 137 7.81 -9.44 1.12
N ASN A 138 6.62 -9.96 0.80
CA ASN A 138 5.36 -9.25 1.01
C ASN A 138 4.79 -9.55 2.40
N GLY A 139 4.71 -8.52 3.25
CA GLY A 139 4.01 -8.59 4.54
C GLY A 139 2.56 -8.13 4.51
N SER A 140 2.12 -7.44 3.46
CA SER A 140 0.85 -6.69 3.41
C SER A 140 -0.34 -7.57 2.98
N ARG A 141 -1.51 -7.26 3.54
CA ARG A 141 -2.81 -7.85 3.16
C ARG A 141 -3.65 -6.92 2.28
N SER A 142 -3.20 -5.68 2.06
CA SER A 142 -3.95 -4.68 1.32
C SER A 142 -4.14 -5.08 -0.15
N PHE A 143 -5.38 -5.02 -0.64
CA PHE A 143 -5.66 -5.11 -2.07
C PHE A 143 -5.15 -3.86 -2.80
N ASP A 144 -4.54 -4.04 -3.97
CA ASP A 144 -4.09 -2.94 -4.82
C ASP A 144 -5.15 -2.61 -5.87
N PHE A 145 -5.79 -1.44 -5.70
CA PHE A 145 -6.83 -0.92 -6.57
C PHE A 145 -6.31 -0.52 -7.95
N ALA A 146 -5.00 -0.31 -8.13
CA ALA A 146 -4.42 -0.03 -9.45
C ALA A 146 -4.61 -1.20 -10.43
N ASN A 147 -4.83 -2.41 -9.92
CA ASN A 147 -5.10 -3.62 -10.70
C ASN A 147 -6.50 -3.61 -11.35
N LEU A 148 -7.49 -2.93 -10.76
CA LEU A 148 -8.86 -2.87 -11.29
C LEU A 148 -9.12 -1.57 -12.05
N ALA A 149 -9.67 -1.72 -13.24
CA ALA A 149 -10.14 -0.65 -14.09
C ALA A 149 -11.59 -0.31 -13.74
N SER A 150 -11.96 0.96 -13.89
CA SER A 150 -13.25 1.49 -13.46
C SER A 150 -14.42 1.12 -14.39
N GLU A 151 -14.13 0.69 -15.62
CA GLU A 151 -15.11 0.58 -16.71
C GLU A 151 -16.18 -0.50 -16.48
N SER A 152 -15.86 -1.59 -15.78
CA SER A 152 -16.81 -2.69 -15.52
C SER A 152 -17.56 -2.57 -14.19
N ILE A 153 -17.27 -1.52 -13.42
CA ILE A 153 -17.76 -1.32 -12.05
C ILE A 153 -19.07 -0.53 -12.09
N SER A 154 -20.10 -1.06 -11.43
CA SER A 154 -21.42 -0.41 -11.30
C SER A 154 -21.55 0.39 -10.02
N ALA A 155 -20.95 -0.09 -8.92
CA ALA A 155 -20.95 0.60 -7.63
C ALA A 155 -19.79 0.15 -6.75
N VAL A 156 -19.41 0.99 -5.79
CA VAL A 156 -18.55 0.63 -4.67
C VAL A 156 -19.24 1.01 -3.37
N GLU A 157 -19.35 0.05 -2.45
CA GLU A 157 -19.98 0.20 -1.14
C GLU A 157 -18.90 0.16 -0.06
N VAL A 158 -18.91 1.13 0.86
CA VAL A 158 -17.98 1.21 2.00
C VAL A 158 -18.77 1.08 3.29
N TYR A 159 -18.70 -0.11 3.89
CA TYR A 159 -19.31 -0.44 5.17
C TYR A 159 -18.37 0.00 6.29
N LYS A 160 -18.71 1.09 6.96
CA LYS A 160 -17.94 1.66 8.07
C LYS A 160 -18.29 1.04 9.43
N THR A 161 -19.52 0.52 9.55
CA THR A 161 -19.93 -0.36 10.65
C THR A 161 -19.96 -1.81 10.20
N SER A 162 -19.67 -2.73 11.13
CA SER A 162 -19.67 -4.17 10.84
C SER A 162 -21.03 -4.79 11.11
N ARG A 163 -21.40 -5.75 10.25
CA ARG A 163 -22.63 -6.54 10.33
C ARG A 163 -22.29 -8.02 10.32
N ALA A 164 -23.23 -8.86 10.75
CA ALA A 164 -23.01 -10.30 10.92
C ALA A 164 -22.94 -11.05 9.57
N ASP A 165 -23.65 -10.54 8.57
CA ASP A 165 -23.74 -11.06 7.21
C ASP A 165 -22.50 -10.77 6.34
N ASN A 166 -21.71 -9.77 6.72
CA ASN A 166 -20.45 -9.43 6.06
C ASN A 166 -19.28 -10.28 6.62
N PRO A 167 -18.30 -10.67 5.79
CA PRO A 167 -17.09 -11.33 6.27
C PRO A 167 -16.29 -10.44 7.24
N ALA A 168 -15.67 -11.05 8.24
CA ALA A 168 -14.80 -10.33 9.18
C ALA A 168 -13.39 -10.12 8.61
N GLY A 169 -12.67 -9.12 9.12
CA GLY A 169 -11.30 -8.80 8.71
C GLY A 169 -11.04 -7.33 8.39
N GLY A 170 -12.11 -6.53 8.26
CA GLY A 170 -12.02 -5.08 8.11
C GLY A 170 -12.32 -4.36 9.43
N ILE A 171 -11.28 -3.89 10.15
CA ILE A 171 -11.47 -2.99 11.31
C ILE A 171 -11.80 -1.58 10.84
N GLY A 172 -11.14 -1.10 9.78
CA GLY A 172 -11.40 0.23 9.22
C GLY A 172 -12.74 0.24 8.49
N ALA A 173 -12.86 -0.57 7.44
CA ALA A 173 -14.09 -0.82 6.71
C ALA A 173 -14.06 -2.15 5.94
N THR A 174 -15.23 -2.57 5.47
CA THR A 174 -15.37 -3.53 4.36
C THR A 174 -15.76 -2.77 3.10
N ILE A 175 -15.00 -2.92 2.03
CA ILE A 175 -15.20 -2.26 0.74
C ILE A 175 -15.67 -3.31 -0.26
N ASN A 176 -16.87 -3.15 -0.82
CA ASN A 176 -17.45 -4.11 -1.75
C ASN A 176 -17.62 -3.48 -3.13
N ILE A 177 -16.93 -4.02 -4.10
CA ILE A 177 -16.95 -3.60 -5.49
C ILE A 177 -18.02 -4.41 -6.22
N LYS A 178 -18.97 -3.75 -6.86
CA LYS A 178 -20.05 -4.35 -7.63
C LYS A 178 -19.76 -4.22 -9.12
N THR A 179 -19.92 -5.31 -9.85
CA THR A 179 -19.78 -5.32 -11.31
C THR A 179 -21.13 -5.26 -12.00
N LEU A 180 -21.15 -4.91 -13.28
CA LEU A 180 -22.37 -4.98 -14.09
C LEU A 180 -22.96 -6.40 -14.12
N ARG A 181 -24.29 -6.51 -13.98
CA ARG A 181 -25.05 -7.76 -14.07
C ARG A 181 -26.13 -7.66 -15.15
N PRO A 182 -26.17 -8.57 -16.14
CA PRO A 182 -26.99 -8.41 -17.33
C PRO A 182 -28.50 -8.44 -17.08
N LEU A 183 -29.00 -9.20 -16.10
CA LEU A 183 -30.44 -9.23 -15.79
C LEU A 183 -30.90 -8.01 -14.99
N GLU A 184 -29.95 -7.28 -14.40
CA GLU A 184 -30.22 -6.09 -13.62
C GLU A 184 -30.06 -4.83 -14.50
N SER A 185 -29.17 -4.84 -15.52
CA SER A 185 -28.87 -3.69 -16.39
C SER A 185 -29.56 -3.72 -17.75
N GLU A 186 -29.91 -2.57 -18.35
CA GLU A 186 -30.38 -2.52 -19.74
C GLU A 186 -29.37 -3.14 -20.72
N PRO A 187 -29.84 -3.76 -21.82
CA PRO A 187 -28.96 -4.19 -22.90
C PRO A 187 -28.15 -3.03 -23.46
N VAL A 188 -26.86 -3.23 -23.65
CA VAL A 188 -25.96 -2.18 -24.14
C VAL A 188 -24.77 -2.79 -24.87
N ILE A 189 -24.33 -2.10 -25.92
CA ILE A 189 -22.99 -2.29 -26.48
C ILE A 189 -22.31 -0.93 -26.44
N SER A 190 -21.17 -0.83 -25.75
CA SER A 190 -20.40 0.40 -25.65
C SER A 190 -18.94 0.15 -26.00
N LEU A 191 -18.35 1.07 -26.77
CA LEU A 191 -16.93 1.12 -27.07
C LEU A 191 -16.37 2.47 -26.64
N GLY A 192 -15.22 2.46 -25.98
CA GLY A 192 -14.51 3.64 -25.52
C GLY A 192 -13.07 3.64 -26.01
N LEU A 193 -12.61 4.80 -26.48
CA LEU A 193 -11.21 5.07 -26.81
C LEU A 193 -10.75 6.28 -26.01
N LYS A 194 -9.57 6.21 -25.38
CA LYS A 194 -8.96 7.38 -24.74
C LYS A 194 -7.51 7.55 -25.19
N ALA A 195 -7.10 8.79 -25.39
CA ALA A 195 -5.70 9.18 -25.53
C ALA A 195 -5.24 9.79 -24.21
N VAL A 196 -4.09 9.35 -23.71
CA VAL A 196 -3.51 9.76 -22.42
C VAL A 196 -2.19 10.48 -22.68
N ASN A 197 -2.09 11.74 -22.26
CA ASN A 197 -0.87 12.51 -22.23
C ASN A 197 -0.46 12.76 -20.78
N ASP A 198 0.66 12.20 -20.37
CA ASP A 198 1.21 12.40 -19.03
C ASP A 198 2.44 13.29 -19.11
N SER A 199 2.31 14.53 -18.64
CA SER A 199 3.36 15.55 -18.80
C SER A 199 4.64 15.23 -18.04
N SER A 200 4.58 14.32 -17.07
CA SER A 200 5.76 13.83 -16.37
C SER A 200 6.73 13.09 -17.28
N ASN A 201 6.25 12.45 -18.35
CA ASN A 201 7.10 11.81 -19.36
C ASN A 201 7.98 12.84 -20.07
N ASP A 202 7.49 14.05 -20.32
CA ASP A 202 8.27 15.13 -20.95
C ASP A 202 9.37 15.68 -20.01
N ASN A 203 9.28 15.38 -18.70
CA ASN A 203 10.21 15.83 -17.67
C ASN A 203 11.23 14.76 -17.25
N LEU A 204 11.71 13.97 -18.23
CA LEU A 204 12.71 12.92 -18.06
C LEU A 204 13.88 13.07 -19.04
N PRO A 205 15.06 12.47 -18.76
CA PRO A 205 16.09 12.25 -19.77
C PRO A 205 15.54 11.49 -20.97
N ARG A 206 15.97 11.85 -22.18
CA ARG A 206 15.49 11.24 -23.43
C ARG A 206 15.57 9.70 -23.44
N THR A 207 16.58 9.13 -22.78
CA THR A 207 16.77 7.68 -22.69
C THR A 207 15.76 6.97 -21.78
N LEU A 208 15.05 7.71 -20.93
CA LEU A 208 14.02 7.20 -20.02
C LEU A 208 12.59 7.57 -20.47
N GLN A 209 12.45 8.37 -21.52
CA GLN A 209 11.15 8.81 -22.05
C GLN A 209 10.46 7.68 -22.82
N GLY A 210 9.17 7.48 -22.55
CA GLY A 210 8.27 6.70 -23.38
C GLY A 210 7.52 7.57 -24.39
N SER A 211 6.38 7.09 -24.86
CA SER A 211 5.49 7.77 -25.79
C SER A 211 4.76 8.94 -25.14
N ASN A 212 4.79 10.12 -25.76
CA ASN A 212 4.11 11.32 -25.25
C ASN A 212 2.57 11.19 -25.22
N VAL A 213 2.02 10.33 -26.07
CA VAL A 213 0.60 10.00 -26.07
C VAL A 213 0.46 8.48 -26.11
N THR A 214 -0.26 7.95 -25.13
CA THR A 214 -0.59 6.53 -25.00
C THR A 214 -2.11 6.33 -25.08
N GLY A 215 -2.57 5.08 -25.15
CA GLY A 215 -3.95 4.77 -25.49
C GLY A 215 -4.66 3.85 -24.49
N GLU A 216 -5.98 4.01 -24.41
CA GLU A 216 -6.89 3.07 -23.74
C GLU A 216 -8.01 2.68 -24.71
N LEU A 217 -8.29 1.38 -24.77
CA LEU A 217 -9.47 0.82 -25.42
C LEU A 217 -10.33 0.12 -24.37
N SER A 218 -11.63 0.40 -24.34
CA SER A 218 -12.60 -0.31 -23.51
C SER A 218 -13.83 -0.73 -24.30
N GLY A 219 -14.44 -1.83 -23.91
CA GLY A 219 -15.65 -2.37 -24.51
C GLY A 219 -16.55 -3.02 -23.48
N ILE A 220 -17.86 -2.82 -23.61
CA ILE A 220 -18.89 -3.47 -22.79
C ILE A 220 -19.97 -4.00 -23.73
N PHE A 221 -20.37 -5.24 -23.53
CA PHE A 221 -21.49 -5.89 -24.17
C PHE A 221 -22.36 -6.47 -23.05
N SER A 222 -23.66 -6.15 -23.03
CA SER A 222 -24.62 -6.71 -22.10
C SER A 222 -25.92 -6.95 -22.84
N GLN A 223 -26.44 -8.17 -22.82
CA GLN A 223 -27.66 -8.55 -23.53
C GLN A 223 -28.49 -9.51 -22.68
N ARG A 224 -29.81 -9.45 -22.88
CA ARG A 224 -30.79 -10.36 -22.28
C ARG A 224 -31.52 -11.11 -23.39
N TYR A 225 -31.88 -12.37 -23.11
CA TYR A 225 -32.50 -13.27 -24.07
C TYR A 225 -33.62 -14.09 -23.42
N ALA A 226 -34.54 -14.56 -24.26
CA ALA A 226 -35.69 -15.39 -23.89
C ALA A 226 -36.47 -14.81 -22.70
N ASP A 227 -37.02 -13.61 -22.88
CA ASP A 227 -37.83 -12.89 -21.89
C ASP A 227 -37.12 -12.75 -20.54
N ASP A 228 -35.89 -12.23 -20.55
CA ASP A 228 -35.02 -12.00 -19.38
C ASP A 228 -34.67 -13.26 -18.57
N ARG A 229 -34.78 -14.46 -19.17
CA ARG A 229 -34.36 -15.72 -18.53
C ARG A 229 -32.87 -15.98 -18.66
N PHE A 230 -32.20 -15.40 -19.67
CA PHE A 230 -30.75 -15.52 -19.86
C PHE A 230 -30.13 -14.13 -20.05
N GLY A 231 -29.05 -13.86 -19.32
CA GLY A 231 -28.28 -12.63 -19.45
C GLY A 231 -26.81 -12.93 -19.69
N VAL A 232 -26.18 -12.22 -20.62
CA VAL A 232 -24.74 -12.30 -20.88
C VAL A 232 -24.15 -10.91 -20.85
N SER A 233 -23.12 -10.71 -20.04
CA SER A 233 -22.31 -9.50 -20.04
C SER A 233 -20.84 -9.82 -20.22
N LEU A 234 -20.16 -9.07 -21.08
CA LEU A 234 -18.73 -9.10 -21.32
C LEU A 234 -18.21 -7.66 -21.24
N SER A 235 -17.16 -7.42 -20.49
CA SER A 235 -16.44 -6.15 -20.54
C SER A 235 -14.95 -6.38 -20.60
N ALA A 236 -14.23 -5.58 -21.37
CA ALA A 236 -12.78 -5.63 -21.43
C ALA A 236 -12.20 -4.22 -21.56
N SER A 237 -11.04 -3.99 -20.98
CA SER A 237 -10.25 -2.79 -21.19
C SER A 237 -8.76 -3.11 -21.27
N HIS A 238 -8.05 -2.35 -22.10
CA HIS A 238 -6.60 -2.39 -22.20
C HIS A 238 -6.08 -0.95 -22.25
N GLN A 239 -5.13 -0.63 -21.38
CA GLN A 239 -4.53 0.68 -21.28
C GLN A 239 -3.01 0.54 -21.26
N GLU A 240 -2.35 1.34 -22.09
CA GLU A 240 -0.92 1.63 -21.97
C GLU A 240 -0.76 3.05 -21.42
N ARG A 241 0.23 3.26 -20.55
CA ARG A 241 0.58 4.58 -20.04
C ARG A 241 2.08 4.67 -19.82
N ASP A 242 2.69 5.66 -20.48
CA ASP A 242 4.06 6.09 -20.22
C ASP A 242 4.02 7.36 -19.38
N SER A 243 4.83 7.39 -18.33
CA SER A 243 4.84 8.45 -17.31
C SER A 243 6.21 8.54 -16.64
N GLY A 244 6.37 9.50 -15.73
CA GLY A 244 7.57 9.62 -14.93
C GLY A 244 7.31 10.16 -13.53
N PHE A 245 8.34 10.12 -12.69
CA PHE A 245 8.38 10.85 -11.44
C PHE A 245 9.83 11.13 -11.02
N ASN A 246 10.06 12.31 -10.47
CA ASN A 246 11.39 12.76 -10.07
C ASN A 246 11.43 12.99 -8.56
N GLN A 247 12.52 12.56 -7.91
CA GLN A 247 12.63 12.59 -6.46
C GLN A 247 13.97 13.12 -5.95
N ALA A 248 13.94 14.07 -5.02
CA ALA A 248 15.08 14.34 -4.15
C ALA A 248 14.91 13.53 -2.86
N THR A 249 15.96 12.87 -2.39
CA THR A 249 15.85 11.85 -1.34
C THR A 249 17.02 11.85 -0.37
N VAL A 250 16.73 11.46 0.86
CA VAL A 250 17.70 10.97 1.86
C VAL A 250 17.22 9.56 2.21
N ALA A 251 17.40 8.65 1.26
CA ALA A 251 16.74 7.33 1.23
C ALA A 251 17.20 6.40 2.37
N GLU A 252 18.47 6.49 2.78
CA GLU A 252 18.98 5.77 3.96
C GLU A 252 18.50 6.44 5.26
N GLY A 253 18.10 7.71 5.21
CA GLY A 253 17.54 8.41 6.35
C GLY A 253 18.58 9.11 7.21
N TRP A 254 18.24 9.30 8.48
CA TRP A 254 18.91 10.23 9.37
C TRP A 254 19.41 9.51 10.62
N ALA A 255 20.72 9.51 10.84
CA ALA A 255 21.31 9.02 12.08
C ALA A 255 21.01 10.01 13.21
N THR A 256 20.32 9.57 14.26
CA THR A 256 19.84 10.45 15.33
C THR A 256 20.57 10.28 16.64
N PHE A 257 20.82 11.39 17.32
CA PHE A 257 21.57 11.44 18.59
C PHE A 257 20.99 12.51 19.52
N TYR A 258 21.25 12.36 20.82
CA TYR A 258 21.15 13.46 21.76
C TYR A 258 22.38 14.38 21.61
N GLY A 259 22.23 15.69 21.82
CA GLY A 259 23.32 16.66 21.65
C GLY A 259 24.57 16.39 22.51
N ASN A 260 24.41 15.65 23.61
CA ASN A 260 25.50 15.22 24.49
C ASN A 260 26.12 13.85 24.15
N GLU A 261 25.72 13.19 23.07
CA GLU A 261 26.28 11.90 22.65
C GLU A 261 27.79 12.04 22.37
N ALA A 262 28.60 11.20 23.02
CA ALA A 262 30.07 11.31 23.00
C ALA A 262 30.77 9.99 22.64
N THR A 263 30.03 8.89 22.50
CA THR A 263 30.56 7.54 22.29
C THR A 263 30.35 7.02 20.88
N ASP A 264 29.28 7.44 20.21
CA ASP A 264 29.04 7.08 18.82
C ASP A 264 29.93 7.90 17.87
N TRP A 265 30.76 7.23 17.07
CA TRP A 265 31.68 7.86 16.12
C TRP A 265 30.97 8.70 15.05
N ARG A 266 29.67 8.47 14.82
CA ARG A 266 28.83 9.22 13.88
C ARG A 266 28.31 10.52 14.49
N ALA A 267 28.40 10.70 15.81
CA ALA A 267 27.92 11.89 16.50
C ALA A 267 28.75 13.14 16.15
N LEU A 268 28.22 14.33 16.44
CA LEU A 268 28.94 15.58 16.25
C LEU A 268 30.02 15.75 17.33
N PRO A 269 31.21 16.28 17.02
CA PRO A 269 32.28 16.49 18.00
C PRO A 269 31.83 17.41 19.13
N GLN A 270 32.04 17.00 20.38
CA GLN A 270 31.66 17.76 21.58
C GLN A 270 32.51 19.04 21.72
N PRO A 271 32.02 20.08 22.43
CA PRO A 271 32.79 21.30 22.65
C PRO A 271 34.19 21.01 23.23
N GLY A 272 35.22 21.53 22.57
CA GLY A 272 36.62 21.28 22.93
C GLY A 272 37.27 20.08 22.23
N GLN A 273 36.51 19.28 21.47
CA GLN A 273 37.06 18.31 20.51
C GLN A 273 37.40 19.01 19.19
N GLY A 274 38.27 18.38 18.39
CA GLY A 274 38.63 18.89 17.06
C GLY A 274 37.40 19.08 16.17
N TYR A 275 37.42 20.13 15.34
CA TYR A 275 36.33 20.51 14.42
C TYR A 275 35.02 20.97 15.08
N SER A 276 34.94 21.01 16.42
CA SER A 276 33.75 21.54 17.12
C SER A 276 33.52 23.03 16.87
N ASP A 277 34.56 23.77 16.47
CA ASP A 277 34.55 25.18 16.09
C ASP A 277 33.90 25.46 14.72
N ARG A 278 33.71 24.42 13.90
CA ARG A 278 33.07 24.49 12.57
C ARG A 278 31.56 24.24 12.60
N ILE A 279 30.98 24.11 13.79
CA ILE A 279 29.56 23.86 14.01
C ILE A 279 28.88 25.15 14.44
N THR A 280 28.04 25.71 13.58
CA THR A 280 27.22 26.88 13.90
C THR A 280 25.89 26.44 14.50
N ASN A 281 25.52 27.05 15.63
CA ASN A 281 24.31 26.74 16.39
C ASN A 281 24.23 25.26 16.82
N ARG A 282 25.30 24.73 17.43
CA ARG A 282 25.37 23.34 17.88
C ARG A 282 24.13 22.96 18.72
N PRO A 283 23.49 21.79 18.46
CA PRO A 283 22.41 21.28 19.30
C PRO A 283 22.78 21.25 20.80
N GLY A 284 21.86 21.69 21.65
CA GLY A 284 22.03 21.66 23.10
C GLY A 284 22.06 20.23 23.66
N PRO A 285 22.53 20.02 24.91
CA PRO A 285 22.71 18.69 25.49
C PRO A 285 21.47 17.79 25.48
N ASN A 286 20.27 18.38 25.59
CA ASN A 286 18.98 17.68 25.61
C ASN A 286 18.25 17.69 24.27
N ASP A 287 18.81 18.37 23.26
CA ASP A 287 18.20 18.42 21.93
C ASP A 287 18.43 17.11 21.20
N VAL A 288 17.48 16.71 20.37
CA VAL A 288 17.65 15.62 19.41
C VAL A 288 18.08 16.23 18.08
N TYR A 289 19.17 15.73 17.50
CA TYR A 289 19.61 16.12 16.17
C TYR A 289 19.83 14.89 15.28
N ALA A 290 19.95 15.12 13.97
CA ALA A 290 20.15 14.05 13.02
C ALA A 290 21.12 14.41 11.88
N ARG A 291 22.00 13.48 11.50
CA ARG A 291 22.94 13.62 10.37
C ARG A 291 22.51 12.74 9.19
N PRO A 292 22.62 13.21 7.94
CA PRO A 292 22.28 12.41 6.76
C PRO A 292 23.41 11.42 6.45
N GLN A 293 23.08 10.23 5.96
CA GLN A 293 24.06 9.29 5.39
C GLN A 293 24.20 9.47 3.88
N ASN A 294 23.09 9.78 3.20
CA ASN A 294 23.08 10.00 1.76
C ASN A 294 22.16 11.16 1.36
N THR A 295 22.39 11.70 0.17
CA THR A 295 21.43 12.60 -0.48
C THR A 295 21.47 12.35 -1.98
N ALA A 296 20.31 12.22 -2.60
CA ALA A 296 20.23 11.84 -4.00
C ALA A 296 19.13 12.58 -4.75
N TYR A 297 19.33 12.74 -6.05
CA TYR A 297 18.30 13.06 -7.02
C TYR A 297 18.08 11.87 -7.93
N ASN A 298 16.81 11.50 -8.13
CA ASN A 298 16.37 10.40 -8.97
C ASN A 298 15.44 10.92 -10.05
N VAL A 299 15.61 10.43 -11.27
CA VAL A 299 14.66 10.58 -12.38
C VAL A 299 14.18 9.21 -12.80
N ASN A 300 12.87 9.02 -12.90
CA ASN A 300 12.26 7.71 -13.10
C ASN A 300 11.27 7.75 -14.26
N GLY A 301 11.52 6.99 -15.31
CA GLY A 301 10.55 6.67 -16.35
C GLY A 301 9.76 5.42 -15.95
N VAL A 302 8.44 5.43 -16.17
CA VAL A 302 7.53 4.35 -15.82
C VAL A 302 6.60 4.06 -17.00
N GLN A 303 6.63 2.82 -17.46
CA GLN A 303 5.68 2.27 -18.42
C GLN A 303 4.75 1.30 -17.70
N ARG A 304 3.44 1.47 -17.90
CA ARG A 304 2.42 0.58 -17.37
C ARG A 304 1.52 0.06 -18.48
N GLN A 305 1.20 -1.23 -18.41
CA GLN A 305 0.17 -1.86 -19.24
C GLN A 305 -0.84 -2.56 -18.33
N ARG A 306 -2.12 -2.22 -18.47
CA ARG A 306 -3.21 -2.79 -17.68
C ARG A 306 -4.28 -3.38 -18.59
N THR A 307 -4.54 -4.67 -18.43
CA THR A 307 -5.61 -5.39 -19.13
C THR A 307 -6.61 -5.92 -18.11
N ASN A 308 -7.89 -5.66 -18.32
CA ASN A 308 -8.97 -6.14 -17.47
C ASN A 308 -10.04 -6.78 -18.35
N ALA A 309 -10.62 -7.89 -17.90
CA ALA A 309 -11.76 -8.52 -18.54
C ALA A 309 -12.72 -9.09 -17.50
N GLN A 310 -14.01 -9.01 -17.78
CA GLN A 310 -15.09 -9.55 -16.97
C GLN A 310 -16.07 -10.26 -17.91
N ALA A 311 -16.50 -11.47 -17.54
CA ALA A 311 -17.61 -12.16 -18.16
C ALA A 311 -18.61 -12.58 -17.09
N THR A 312 -19.88 -12.28 -17.29
CA THR A 312 -20.98 -12.62 -16.38
C THR A 312 -22.10 -13.29 -17.16
N PHE A 313 -22.47 -14.49 -16.75
CA PHE A 313 -23.61 -15.24 -17.28
C PHE A 313 -24.65 -15.37 -16.18
N GLN A 314 -25.88 -14.98 -16.46
CA GLN A 314 -27.01 -15.16 -15.57
C GLN A 314 -28.08 -16.01 -16.22
N TRP A 315 -28.63 -16.95 -15.47
CA TRP A 315 -29.72 -17.81 -15.91
C TRP A 315 -30.78 -17.92 -14.82
N LYS A 316 -32.03 -17.68 -15.20
CA LYS A 316 -33.23 -17.95 -14.39
C LYS A 316 -33.85 -19.28 -14.82
N PRO A 317 -33.46 -20.43 -14.24
CA PRO A 317 -34.09 -21.72 -14.55
C PRO A 317 -35.57 -21.76 -14.18
N ALA A 318 -35.97 -21.00 -13.16
CA ALA A 318 -37.34 -20.76 -12.73
C ALA A 318 -37.47 -19.27 -12.35
N ASP A 319 -38.69 -18.75 -12.22
CA ASP A 319 -38.90 -17.33 -11.88
C ASP A 319 -38.36 -16.98 -10.48
N ASN A 320 -38.27 -17.97 -9.60
CA ASN A 320 -37.83 -17.85 -8.22
C ASN A 320 -36.37 -18.34 -8.00
N ILE A 321 -35.63 -18.66 -9.08
CA ILE A 321 -34.23 -19.09 -8.99
C ILE A 321 -33.41 -18.28 -9.98
N THR A 322 -32.38 -17.59 -9.50
CA THR A 322 -31.38 -16.93 -10.34
C THR A 322 -30.01 -17.54 -10.08
N THR A 323 -29.31 -17.91 -11.15
CA THR A 323 -27.92 -18.40 -11.09
C THR A 323 -27.02 -17.41 -11.78
N THR A 324 -25.84 -17.15 -11.20
CA THR A 324 -24.83 -16.23 -11.74
C THR A 324 -23.48 -16.94 -11.78
N LEU A 325 -22.85 -16.97 -12.94
CA LEU A 325 -21.47 -17.39 -13.14
C LEU A 325 -20.66 -16.19 -13.65
N ASP A 326 -19.68 -15.74 -12.88
CA ASP A 326 -18.84 -14.61 -13.25
C ASP A 326 -17.35 -14.93 -13.16
N TYR A 327 -16.60 -14.42 -14.14
CA TYR A 327 -15.16 -14.55 -14.24
C TYR A 327 -14.52 -13.18 -14.44
N THR A 328 -13.56 -12.84 -13.58
CA THR A 328 -12.75 -11.61 -13.67
C THR A 328 -11.29 -11.99 -13.94
N TYR A 329 -10.70 -11.34 -14.92
CA TYR A 329 -9.28 -11.41 -15.26
C TYR A 329 -8.64 -10.02 -15.20
N VAL A 330 -7.44 -9.96 -14.65
CA VAL A 330 -6.64 -8.76 -14.55
C VAL A 330 -5.18 -9.10 -14.84
N GLU A 331 -4.54 -8.29 -15.66
CA GLU A 331 -3.09 -8.26 -15.83
C GLU A 331 -2.61 -6.81 -15.69
N ASN A 332 -1.59 -6.58 -14.86
CA ASN A 332 -0.96 -5.28 -14.68
C ASN A 332 0.55 -5.44 -14.73
N LYS A 333 1.18 -4.84 -15.73
CA LYS A 333 2.64 -4.80 -15.90
C LYS A 333 3.14 -3.40 -15.60
N VAL A 334 4.17 -3.30 -14.78
CA VAL A 334 4.85 -2.06 -14.44
C VAL A 334 6.33 -2.23 -14.70
N GLN A 335 6.89 -1.37 -15.54
CA GLN A 335 8.32 -1.28 -15.80
C GLN A 335 8.79 0.11 -15.44
N GLN A 336 9.88 0.20 -14.69
CA GLN A 336 10.51 1.43 -14.27
C GLN A 336 11.99 1.43 -14.67
N GLN A 337 12.41 2.55 -15.23
CA GLN A 337 13.81 2.86 -15.48
C GLN A 337 14.21 4.07 -14.65
N ARG A 338 15.35 3.99 -13.96
CA ARG A 338 15.83 5.07 -13.10
C ARG A 338 17.24 5.47 -13.47
N SER A 339 17.52 6.77 -13.38
CA SER A 339 18.87 7.31 -13.23
C SER A 339 18.97 8.14 -11.96
N GLU A 340 20.10 8.07 -11.28
CA GLU A 340 20.35 8.69 -9.98
C GLU A 340 21.69 9.44 -9.99
N LEU A 341 21.74 10.58 -9.29
CA LEU A 341 22.95 11.23 -8.80
C LEU A 341 22.87 11.27 -7.28
N SER A 342 23.90 10.78 -6.59
CA SER A 342 23.92 10.73 -5.13
C SER A 342 25.27 11.09 -4.53
N VAL A 343 25.22 11.51 -3.26
CA VAL A 343 26.39 11.73 -2.41
C VAL A 343 26.25 10.91 -1.15
N TRP A 344 27.35 10.32 -0.72
CA TRP A 344 27.46 9.53 0.50
C TRP A 344 28.34 10.27 1.51
N PHE A 345 27.88 10.35 2.75
CA PHE A 345 28.55 11.00 3.85
C PHE A 345 29.13 9.95 4.79
N ASN A 346 30.38 10.13 5.23
CA ASN A 346 31.06 9.20 6.13
C ASN A 346 31.11 9.74 7.57
N TYR A 347 30.30 10.74 7.89
CA TYR A 347 30.28 11.43 9.17
C TYR A 347 31.62 12.10 9.52
N GLY A 348 32.42 12.42 8.49
CA GLY A 348 33.74 13.02 8.62
C GLY A 348 33.72 14.49 9.05
N PRO A 349 34.90 15.14 9.13
CA PRO A 349 35.03 16.56 9.42
C PRO A 349 34.36 17.43 8.36
N GLY A 350 33.76 18.55 8.79
CA GLY A 350 33.18 19.53 7.88
C GLY A 350 32.37 20.60 8.62
N ASP A 351 31.89 21.59 7.87
CA ASP A 351 31.05 22.67 8.40
C ASP A 351 29.59 22.23 8.50
N SER A 352 28.90 22.64 9.57
CA SER A 352 27.47 22.40 9.70
C SER A 352 26.74 23.55 10.39
N ILE A 353 25.49 23.77 10.01
CA ILE A 353 24.60 24.80 10.57
C ILE A 353 23.29 24.13 10.93
N TRP A 354 22.78 24.38 12.14
CA TRP A 354 21.61 23.68 12.68
C TRP A 354 20.48 24.63 13.06
N THR A 355 19.24 24.15 13.01
CA THR A 355 18.09 24.85 13.58
C THR A 355 18.12 24.83 15.11
N ASN A 356 17.35 25.71 15.74
CA ASN A 356 17.13 25.68 17.19
C ASN A 356 16.41 24.37 17.60
N GLY A 357 16.67 23.92 18.83
CA GLY A 357 16.01 22.76 19.43
C GLY A 357 14.51 22.98 19.73
N PRO A 358 13.81 21.96 20.29
CA PRO A 358 14.36 20.73 20.86
C PRO A 358 14.64 19.60 19.84
N VAL A 359 14.22 19.79 18.58
CA VAL A 359 14.67 18.96 17.44
C VAL A 359 15.51 19.84 16.53
N SER A 360 16.83 19.71 16.62
CA SER A 360 17.78 20.46 15.80
C SER A 360 18.05 19.74 14.49
N ALA A 361 17.53 20.28 13.39
CA ALA A 361 17.74 19.77 12.05
C ALA A 361 18.89 20.48 11.35
N PRO A 362 19.58 19.83 10.42
CA PRO A 362 20.59 20.51 9.63
C PRO A 362 19.93 21.51 8.68
N ILE A 363 20.53 22.69 8.59
CA ILE A 363 20.31 23.69 7.55
C ILE A 363 21.36 23.48 6.47
N ILE A 364 22.64 23.47 6.87
CA ILE A 364 23.78 23.14 6.03
C ILE A 364 24.50 21.94 6.65
N TYR A 365 24.86 20.97 5.82
CA TYR A 365 25.73 19.87 6.20
C TYR A 365 26.83 19.70 5.16
N SER A 366 28.09 19.73 5.59
CA SER A 366 29.25 19.60 4.72
C SER A 366 30.21 18.55 5.25
N GLU A 367 30.89 17.85 4.34
CA GLU A 367 32.06 17.03 4.66
C GLU A 367 33.23 17.39 3.75
N ASP A 368 34.41 17.51 4.35
CA ASP A 368 35.66 17.67 3.63
C ASP A 368 36.04 16.32 3.01
N MET A 369 36.14 16.30 1.68
CA MET A 369 36.42 15.08 0.92
C MET A 369 37.52 15.33 -0.09
N THR A 370 38.25 14.28 -0.45
CA THR A 370 39.30 14.35 -1.46
C THR A 370 39.27 13.06 -2.27
N ASN A 371 39.18 13.19 -3.60
CA ASN A 371 39.17 12.08 -4.54
C ASN A 371 38.13 10.99 -4.21
N SER A 372 36.96 11.43 -3.73
CA SER A 372 35.85 10.56 -3.37
C SER A 372 34.91 10.34 -4.55
N ASP A 373 33.93 9.46 -4.39
CA ASP A 373 32.94 9.10 -5.41
C ASP A 373 31.97 10.25 -5.72
N VAL A 374 31.77 10.60 -6.99
CA VAL A 374 30.49 11.18 -7.43
C VAL A 374 29.62 9.99 -7.82
N SER A 375 28.75 9.57 -6.88
CA SER A 375 27.92 8.37 -7.07
C SER A 375 26.78 8.65 -8.03
N MET A 376 26.58 7.74 -8.96
CA MET A 376 25.49 7.71 -9.92
C MET A 376 24.90 6.30 -9.93
N GLY A 377 23.64 6.17 -10.31
CA GLY A 377 22.97 4.88 -10.28
C GLY A 377 22.01 4.71 -11.45
N GLY A 378 21.81 3.46 -11.83
CA GLY A 378 20.80 3.07 -12.81
C GLY A 378 19.95 1.94 -12.24
N ALA A 379 18.66 1.91 -12.57
CA ALA A 379 17.81 0.78 -12.23
C ALA A 379 16.90 0.35 -13.38
N ARG A 380 16.58 -0.93 -13.39
CA ARG A 380 15.55 -1.59 -14.18
C ARG A 380 14.67 -2.39 -13.22
N LEU A 381 13.43 -1.97 -13.03
CA LEU A 381 12.44 -2.69 -12.24
C LEU A 381 11.31 -3.10 -13.17
N ALA A 382 10.91 -4.36 -13.14
CA ALA A 382 9.82 -4.85 -13.98
C ALA A 382 9.04 -5.93 -13.26
N THR A 383 7.75 -5.71 -13.11
CA THR A 383 6.85 -6.61 -12.38
C THR A 383 5.57 -6.82 -13.16
N LYS A 384 5.08 -8.06 -13.14
CA LYS A 384 3.79 -8.45 -13.69
C LYS A 384 2.92 -9.00 -12.58
N THR A 385 1.69 -8.49 -12.48
CA THR A 385 0.64 -9.02 -11.60
C THR A 385 -0.49 -9.58 -12.45
N ASP A 386 -0.80 -10.86 -12.27
CA ASP A 386 -1.91 -11.56 -12.89
C ASP A 386 -2.94 -11.95 -11.82
N MET A 387 -4.23 -11.74 -12.08
CA MET A 387 -5.30 -12.13 -11.17
C MET A 387 -6.48 -12.74 -11.93
N HIS A 388 -7.03 -13.80 -11.34
CA HIS A 388 -8.15 -14.56 -11.85
C HIS A 388 -9.16 -14.75 -10.72
N SER A 389 -10.45 -14.58 -10.98
CA SER A 389 -11.51 -14.83 -10.00
C SER A 389 -12.70 -15.47 -10.71
N LEU A 390 -13.05 -16.69 -10.33
CA LEU A 390 -14.25 -17.39 -10.78
C LEU A 390 -15.22 -17.52 -9.62
N GLY A 391 -16.47 -17.12 -9.84
CA GLY A 391 -17.52 -17.24 -8.86
C GLY A 391 -18.80 -17.81 -9.45
N PHE A 392 -19.49 -18.62 -8.66
CA PHE A 392 -20.78 -19.19 -8.96
C PHE A 392 -21.73 -18.91 -7.79
N ASN A 393 -22.86 -18.31 -8.08
CA ASN A 393 -23.90 -17.98 -7.11
C ASN A 393 -25.25 -18.51 -7.57
N VAL A 394 -26.05 -18.97 -6.60
CA VAL A 394 -27.45 -19.37 -6.77
C VAL A 394 -28.25 -18.63 -5.73
N ASP A 395 -29.22 -17.85 -6.16
CA ASP A 395 -30.22 -17.22 -5.32
C ASP A 395 -31.57 -17.90 -5.57
N TRP A 396 -32.22 -18.37 -4.51
CA TRP A 396 -33.46 -19.15 -4.56
C TRP A 396 -34.48 -18.58 -3.58
N GLU A 397 -35.53 -17.99 -4.13
CA GLU A 397 -36.76 -17.61 -3.43
C GLU A 397 -37.59 -18.89 -3.24
N VAL A 398 -37.44 -19.54 -2.08
CA VAL A 398 -38.10 -20.82 -1.81
C VAL A 398 -39.62 -20.63 -1.72
N ASN A 399 -40.04 -19.55 -1.05
CA ASN A 399 -41.40 -19.06 -0.92
C ASN A 399 -41.37 -17.63 -0.35
N ASP A 400 -42.53 -16.99 -0.21
CA ASP A 400 -42.66 -15.62 0.31
C ASP A 400 -41.93 -15.35 1.65
N ALA A 401 -41.73 -16.40 2.47
CA ALA A 401 -41.10 -16.30 3.78
C ALA A 401 -39.62 -16.72 3.81
N LEU A 402 -39.08 -17.37 2.77
CA LEU A 402 -37.72 -17.92 2.83
C LEU A 402 -36.97 -17.74 1.51
N ASP A 403 -35.83 -17.05 1.60
CA ASP A 403 -34.82 -17.01 0.55
C ASP A 403 -33.57 -17.77 1.00
N LEU A 404 -32.93 -18.46 0.07
CA LEU A 404 -31.65 -19.12 0.27
C LEU A 404 -30.68 -18.67 -0.81
N SER A 405 -29.41 -18.50 -0.45
CA SER A 405 -28.35 -18.31 -1.43
C SER A 405 -27.14 -19.18 -1.14
N PHE A 406 -26.51 -19.62 -2.22
CA PHE A 406 -25.25 -20.33 -2.20
C PHE A 406 -24.25 -19.57 -3.05
N ASP A 407 -23.01 -19.44 -2.56
CA ASP A 407 -21.92 -18.80 -3.28
C ASP A 407 -20.65 -19.64 -3.14
N ALA A 408 -20.04 -19.96 -4.28
CA ALA A 408 -18.75 -20.64 -4.36
C ALA A 408 -17.79 -19.79 -5.19
N HIS A 409 -16.59 -19.59 -4.67
CA HIS A 409 -15.62 -18.66 -5.22
C HIS A 409 -14.20 -19.24 -5.14
N ASN A 410 -13.45 -19.06 -6.21
CA ASN A 410 -12.03 -19.40 -6.28
C ASN A 410 -11.31 -18.29 -7.03
N SER A 411 -10.35 -17.65 -6.37
CA SER A 411 -9.52 -16.62 -6.96
C SER A 411 -8.04 -16.80 -6.62
N GLN A 412 -7.21 -16.25 -7.50
CA GLN A 412 -5.75 -16.27 -7.38
C GLN A 412 -5.21 -14.93 -7.89
N ALA A 413 -4.22 -14.38 -7.20
CA ALA A 413 -3.37 -13.32 -7.70
C ALA A 413 -1.89 -13.72 -7.56
N GLU A 414 -1.08 -13.36 -8.54
CA GLU A 414 0.32 -13.73 -8.65
C GLU A 414 1.13 -12.56 -9.20
N SER A 415 2.15 -12.13 -8.45
CA SER A 415 3.07 -11.07 -8.84
C SER A 415 4.49 -11.62 -8.93
N GLN A 416 5.15 -11.34 -10.05
CA GLN A 416 6.45 -11.91 -10.42
C GLN A 416 7.29 -10.92 -11.26
N PRO A 417 8.59 -11.19 -11.47
CA PRO A 417 9.42 -10.42 -12.39
C PRO A 417 8.91 -10.41 -13.84
N ASP A 418 9.12 -9.32 -14.54
CA ASP A 418 8.84 -9.17 -16.00
C ASP A 418 10.10 -8.70 -16.77
N SER A 419 11.30 -9.02 -16.25
CA SER A 419 12.59 -8.64 -16.85
C SER A 419 13.66 -9.72 -16.64
N PRO A 420 14.64 -9.84 -17.55
CA PRO A 420 15.82 -10.69 -17.34
C PRO A 420 16.68 -10.27 -16.12
N TYR A 421 16.50 -9.05 -15.62
CA TYR A 421 17.20 -8.53 -14.43
C TYR A 421 16.46 -8.83 -13.11
N GLY A 422 15.47 -9.72 -13.15
CA GLY A 422 14.63 -10.02 -12.00
C GLY A 422 13.55 -8.95 -11.79
N SER A 423 12.99 -8.89 -10.59
CA SER A 423 11.98 -7.89 -10.26
C SER A 423 12.58 -6.49 -10.11
N ALA A 424 13.86 -6.41 -9.70
CA ALA A 424 14.64 -5.18 -9.67
C ALA A 424 16.14 -5.46 -9.90
N GLY A 425 16.76 -4.75 -10.85
CA GLY A 425 18.19 -4.73 -11.09
C GLY A 425 18.74 -3.31 -10.96
N VAL A 426 19.76 -3.13 -10.12
CA VAL A 426 20.41 -1.84 -9.84
C VAL A 426 21.90 -1.95 -10.11
N LEU A 427 22.44 -0.95 -10.80
CA LEU A 427 23.88 -0.76 -10.97
C LEU A 427 24.31 0.55 -10.31
N GLY A 428 25.34 0.47 -9.48
CA GLY A 428 26.07 1.62 -8.96
C GLY A 428 27.21 1.98 -9.91
N VAL A 429 27.42 3.27 -10.12
CA VAL A 429 28.46 3.87 -10.95
C VAL A 429 29.09 5.01 -10.16
N ALA A 430 30.39 5.23 -10.30
CA ALA A 430 30.99 6.45 -9.78
C ALA A 430 32.13 6.97 -10.65
N ALA A 431 32.42 8.25 -10.48
CA ALA A 431 33.69 8.86 -10.85
C ALA A 431 34.38 9.38 -9.59
N PHE A 432 35.64 9.02 -9.35
CA PHE A 432 36.35 9.34 -8.09
C PHE A 432 36.99 10.74 -8.10
N VAL A 433 36.18 11.77 -8.38
CA VAL A 433 36.63 13.15 -8.57
C VAL A 433 36.01 14.13 -7.56
N ARG A 434 35.24 13.63 -6.58
CA ARG A 434 34.50 14.42 -5.59
C ARG A 434 35.44 15.05 -4.56
N GLY A 435 35.35 16.36 -4.39
CA GLY A 435 35.93 17.13 -3.29
C GLY A 435 34.90 17.44 -2.19
N THR A 436 35.16 18.48 -1.38
CA THR A 436 34.22 18.96 -0.35
C THR A 436 32.79 19.03 -0.88
N THR A 437 31.88 18.42 -0.16
CA THR A 437 30.48 18.30 -0.56
C THR A 437 29.61 18.91 0.52
N THR A 438 28.75 19.84 0.12
CA THR A 438 27.83 20.55 1.00
C THR A 438 26.41 20.34 0.50
N VAL A 439 25.48 20.10 1.43
CA VAL A 439 24.04 20.05 1.14
C VAL A 439 23.32 21.10 1.98
N ASP A 440 22.51 21.92 1.31
CA ASP A 440 21.58 22.88 1.93
C ASP A 440 20.19 22.27 2.00
N TYR A 441 19.69 22.03 3.21
CA TYR A 441 18.40 21.41 3.52
C TYR A 441 17.32 22.43 3.91
N SER A 442 17.58 23.73 3.75
CA SER A 442 16.66 24.79 4.16
C SER A 442 15.42 24.93 3.26
N GLY A 443 15.51 24.48 2.01
CA GLY A 443 14.43 24.56 1.02
C GLY A 443 13.61 23.28 0.85
N ASP A 444 12.68 23.33 -0.09
CA ASP A 444 11.86 22.17 -0.47
C ASP A 444 12.70 21.09 -1.17
N LEU A 445 13.62 21.55 -2.04
CA LEU A 445 14.66 20.76 -2.69
C LEU A 445 15.98 20.96 -1.94
N PRO A 446 16.63 19.89 -1.44
CA PRO A 446 17.99 20.00 -0.91
C PRO A 446 18.93 20.40 -2.04
N ILE A 447 19.86 21.31 -1.81
CA ILE A 447 20.82 21.76 -2.84
C ILE A 447 22.15 21.05 -2.60
N ILE A 448 22.47 20.06 -3.44
CA ILE A 448 23.75 19.35 -3.41
C ILE A 448 24.79 20.20 -4.15
N ASN A 449 25.85 20.61 -3.47
CA ASN A 449 26.99 21.34 -4.03
C ASN A 449 28.27 20.53 -3.81
N ILE A 450 28.90 20.12 -4.91
CA ILE A 450 30.10 19.30 -4.93
C ILE A 450 31.25 20.11 -5.54
N ALA A 451 32.37 20.19 -4.82
CA ALA A 451 33.62 20.66 -5.42
C ALA A 451 34.14 19.64 -6.45
N LEU A 452 34.13 20.02 -7.73
CA LEU A 452 34.58 19.19 -8.86
C LEU A 452 35.78 19.82 -9.57
N PRO A 453 36.61 19.01 -10.26
CA PRO A 453 37.65 19.53 -11.14
C PRO A 453 37.06 20.30 -12.34
N PRO A 454 37.88 21.13 -13.05
CA PRO A 454 37.45 21.78 -14.28
C PRO A 454 36.91 20.78 -15.30
N GLY A 455 35.69 21.01 -15.80
CA GLY A 455 34.98 20.10 -16.71
C GLY A 455 33.95 19.20 -16.01
N GLY A 456 33.92 19.13 -14.68
CA GLY A 456 32.96 18.32 -13.94
C GLY A 456 33.20 16.82 -14.10
N VAL A 457 32.13 16.02 -13.99
CA VAL A 457 32.20 14.57 -14.19
C VAL A 457 32.28 14.24 -15.68
N GLN A 458 33.27 13.43 -16.06
CA GLN A 458 33.51 12.99 -17.45
C GLN A 458 33.30 11.48 -17.60
N ALA A 459 32.93 11.05 -18.82
CA ALA A 459 32.75 9.64 -19.17
C ALA A 459 34.02 8.81 -18.92
N SER A 460 35.19 9.39 -19.21
CA SER A 460 36.50 8.75 -19.05
C SER A 460 36.89 8.45 -17.60
N ASP A 461 36.16 9.00 -16.63
CA ASP A 461 36.41 8.81 -15.20
C ASP A 461 35.42 7.83 -14.56
N ALA A 462 34.38 7.41 -15.30
CA ALA A 462 33.27 6.64 -14.78
C ALA A 462 33.53 5.13 -14.86
N LEU A 463 33.14 4.42 -13.80
CA LEU A 463 33.16 2.97 -13.74
C LEU A 463 32.07 2.41 -12.81
N VAL A 464 31.78 1.11 -12.94
CA VAL A 464 30.80 0.42 -12.09
C VAL A 464 31.36 0.25 -10.68
N THR A 465 30.54 0.53 -9.66
CA THR A 465 30.89 0.46 -8.23
C THR A 465 30.00 -0.48 -7.42
N GLY A 466 29.07 -1.18 -8.06
CA GLY A 466 28.34 -2.28 -7.45
C GLY A 466 27.13 -2.72 -8.25
N SER A 467 26.52 -3.82 -7.82
CA SER A 467 25.28 -4.34 -8.38
C SER A 467 24.38 -4.94 -7.31
N VAL A 468 23.07 -4.82 -7.52
CA VAL A 468 22.05 -5.51 -6.73
C VAL A 468 20.96 -6.00 -7.69
N PHE A 469 20.76 -7.31 -7.76
CA PHE A 469 19.67 -7.94 -8.52
C PHE A 469 18.77 -8.70 -7.58
N GLN A 470 17.47 -8.51 -7.74
CA GLN A 470 16.44 -9.08 -6.88
C GLN A 470 15.46 -9.88 -7.71
N ASN A 471 15.07 -11.04 -7.20
CA ASN A 471 14.01 -11.86 -7.77
C ASN A 471 12.96 -12.09 -6.69
N SER A 472 11.85 -11.36 -6.76
CA SER A 472 10.78 -11.41 -5.77
C SER A 472 9.49 -11.93 -6.38
N TYR A 473 8.76 -12.73 -5.60
CA TYR A 473 7.58 -13.45 -6.03
C TYR A 473 6.54 -13.44 -4.91
N ASN A 474 5.27 -13.23 -5.27
CA ASN A 474 4.16 -13.40 -4.34
C ASN A 474 2.93 -14.00 -5.02
N LYS A 475 2.28 -14.95 -4.36
CA LYS A 475 1.07 -15.62 -4.85
C LYS A 475 0.08 -15.78 -3.72
N SER A 476 -1.13 -15.28 -3.92
CA SER A 476 -2.24 -15.44 -2.99
C SER A 476 -3.40 -16.17 -3.67
N LYS A 477 -4.04 -17.10 -2.95
CA LYS A 477 -5.24 -17.80 -3.41
C LYS A 477 -6.32 -17.71 -2.35
N VAL A 478 -7.56 -17.49 -2.77
CA VAL A 478 -8.73 -17.48 -1.91
C VAL A 478 -9.74 -18.49 -2.45
N GLN A 479 -10.15 -19.42 -1.60
CA GLN A 479 -11.27 -20.34 -1.86
C GLN A 479 -12.34 -20.09 -0.83
N GLN A 480 -13.57 -19.84 -1.27
CA GLN A 480 -14.65 -19.45 -0.38
C GLN A 480 -15.95 -20.17 -0.76
N TYR A 481 -16.65 -20.67 0.25
CA TYR A 481 -17.96 -21.30 0.14
C TYR A 481 -18.88 -20.69 1.18
N GLN A 482 -20.05 -20.21 0.77
CA GLN A 482 -21.00 -19.53 1.64
C GLN A 482 -22.41 -20.03 1.36
N GLY A 483 -23.15 -20.32 2.42
CA GLY A 483 -24.58 -20.54 2.39
C GLY A 483 -25.25 -19.50 3.27
N ARG A 484 -26.24 -18.78 2.73
CA ARG A 484 -26.99 -17.76 3.46
C ARG A 484 -28.48 -18.01 3.29
N GLY A 485 -29.27 -17.48 4.21
CA GLY A 485 -30.71 -17.50 4.11
C GLY A 485 -31.33 -16.33 4.84
N THR A 486 -32.51 -15.94 4.37
CA THR A 486 -33.33 -14.89 4.97
C THR A 486 -34.70 -15.48 5.21
N PHE A 487 -35.11 -15.53 6.48
CA PHE A 487 -36.46 -15.96 6.85
C PHE A 487 -37.30 -14.76 7.29
N ARG A 488 -38.33 -14.41 6.51
CA ARG A 488 -39.26 -13.30 6.77
C ARG A 488 -40.42 -13.80 7.64
N PHE A 489 -40.59 -13.20 8.81
CA PHE A 489 -41.72 -13.51 9.71
C PHE A 489 -42.93 -12.61 9.45
N ALA A 490 -42.68 -11.40 8.95
CA ALA A 490 -43.64 -10.36 8.65
C ALA A 490 -42.99 -9.37 7.67
N ASP A 491 -43.78 -8.48 7.09
CA ASP A 491 -43.35 -7.46 6.11
C ASP A 491 -42.10 -6.68 6.55
N TYR A 492 -41.94 -6.46 7.86
CA TYR A 492 -40.86 -5.66 8.43
C TYR A 492 -39.88 -6.45 9.29
N SER A 493 -40.01 -7.77 9.43
CA SER A 493 -39.18 -8.58 10.34
C SER A 493 -38.57 -9.78 9.62
N ALA A 494 -37.25 -9.90 9.67
CA ALA A 494 -36.51 -10.99 9.05
C ALA A 494 -35.38 -11.51 9.94
N LEU A 495 -35.04 -12.79 9.78
CA LEU A 495 -33.88 -13.44 10.35
C LEU A 495 -32.93 -13.83 9.22
N ASP A 496 -31.78 -13.15 9.14
CA ASP A 496 -30.70 -13.54 8.26
C ASP A 496 -29.80 -14.53 9.00
N PHE A 497 -29.39 -15.60 8.32
CA PHE A 497 -28.48 -16.61 8.87
C PHE A 497 -27.54 -17.09 7.80
N GLY A 498 -26.38 -17.61 8.20
CA GLY A 498 -25.48 -18.20 7.24
C GLY A 498 -24.29 -18.91 7.84
N VAL A 499 -23.64 -19.70 7.00
CA VAL A 499 -22.41 -20.41 7.29
C VAL A 499 -21.42 -20.16 6.16
N GLY A 500 -20.13 -20.15 6.51
CA GLY A 500 -19.08 -19.87 5.55
C GLY A 500 -17.80 -20.64 5.87
N HIS A 501 -17.07 -20.97 4.82
CA HIS A 501 -15.71 -21.47 4.88
C HIS A 501 -14.84 -20.69 3.90
N THR A 502 -13.72 -20.16 4.38
CA THR A 502 -12.73 -19.46 3.55
C THR A 502 -11.35 -20.05 3.82
N GLN A 503 -10.61 -20.40 2.78
CA GLN A 503 -9.21 -20.75 2.83
C GLN A 503 -8.40 -19.71 2.06
N VAL A 504 -7.42 -19.09 2.72
CA VAL A 504 -6.48 -18.14 2.11
C VAL A 504 -5.09 -18.74 2.17
N GLU A 505 -4.47 -18.93 1.02
CA GLU A 505 -3.07 -19.34 0.89
C GLU A 505 -2.25 -18.14 0.42
N ASN A 506 -1.09 -17.93 1.02
CA ASN A 506 -0.12 -16.92 0.60
C ASN A 506 1.28 -17.54 0.54
N ARG A 507 1.98 -17.33 -0.57
CA ARG A 507 3.40 -17.65 -0.72
C ARG A 507 4.14 -16.37 -1.08
N SER A 508 5.16 -16.00 -0.32
CA SER A 508 6.10 -14.92 -0.67
C SER A 508 7.51 -15.47 -0.68
N ALA A 509 8.25 -15.23 -1.75
CA ALA A 509 9.62 -15.67 -1.89
C ALA A 509 10.48 -14.56 -2.47
N SER A 510 11.75 -14.51 -2.07
CA SER A 510 12.70 -13.53 -2.58
C SER A 510 14.12 -14.07 -2.58
N ALA A 511 14.94 -13.52 -3.46
CA ALA A 511 16.38 -13.64 -3.44
C ALA A 511 17.04 -12.35 -3.89
N ILE A 512 18.23 -12.11 -3.33
CA ILE A 512 19.08 -10.97 -3.67
C ILE A 512 20.46 -11.50 -4.05
N MET A 513 20.95 -11.05 -5.19
CA MET A 513 22.34 -11.19 -5.61
C MET A 513 22.97 -9.80 -5.57
N GLN A 514 23.95 -9.59 -4.69
CA GLN A 514 24.59 -8.29 -4.50
C GLN A 514 26.10 -8.43 -4.59
N ARG A 515 26.72 -7.46 -5.27
CA ARG A 515 28.17 -7.31 -5.31
C ARG A 515 28.56 -5.87 -4.97
N ASN A 516 29.31 -5.72 -3.89
CA ASN A 516 29.83 -4.44 -3.44
C ASN A 516 31.25 -4.26 -3.98
N THR A 517 31.44 -3.36 -4.93
CA THR A 517 32.75 -2.98 -5.48
C THR A 517 32.93 -1.47 -5.35
N TRP A 518 32.75 -0.94 -4.13
CA TRP A 518 32.67 0.50 -3.89
C TRP A 518 33.92 1.29 -4.32
N GLY A 519 35.08 0.64 -4.38
CA GLY A 519 36.33 1.20 -4.91
C GLY A 519 36.45 1.13 -6.45
N GLY A 520 35.44 0.60 -7.13
CA GLY A 520 35.46 0.36 -8.58
C GLY A 520 35.59 -1.10 -8.98
N LEU A 521 34.91 -1.48 -10.06
CA LEU A 521 35.12 -2.73 -10.79
C LEU A 521 36.01 -2.47 -12.00
N GLY A 522 37.27 -2.91 -11.94
CA GLY A 522 38.25 -2.66 -13.00
C GLY A 522 38.73 -1.21 -13.01
N SER A 523 38.94 -0.66 -14.21
CA SER A 523 39.39 0.71 -14.47
C SER A 523 38.39 1.45 -15.36
N PRO A 524 38.34 2.80 -15.36
CA PRO A 524 37.48 3.54 -16.29
C PRO A 524 37.67 3.15 -17.75
N SER A 525 38.91 2.87 -18.18
CA SER A 525 39.22 2.43 -19.55
C SER A 525 38.62 1.08 -19.95
N ASP A 526 38.11 0.30 -18.99
CA ASP A 526 37.38 -0.92 -19.29
C ASP A 526 35.99 -0.63 -19.85
N TYR A 527 35.44 0.58 -19.66
CA TYR A 527 34.11 0.98 -20.12
C TYR A 527 34.24 1.97 -21.28
N ALA A 528 33.50 1.75 -22.36
CA ALA A 528 33.54 2.66 -23.50
C ALA A 528 32.84 3.99 -23.17
N ASP A 529 33.48 5.12 -23.52
CA ASP A 529 32.96 6.46 -23.21
C ASP A 529 31.56 6.71 -23.78
N ASP A 530 31.20 6.06 -24.89
CA ASP A 530 29.91 6.21 -25.58
C ASP A 530 28.74 5.48 -24.89
N ILE A 531 29.01 4.74 -23.81
CA ILE A 531 27.97 4.19 -22.92
C ILE A 531 27.31 5.31 -22.10
N TRP A 532 28.04 6.42 -21.89
CA TRP A 532 27.66 7.52 -21.00
C TRP A 532 27.18 8.74 -21.78
N TYR A 533 26.19 9.44 -21.22
CA TYR A 533 25.62 10.66 -21.75
C TYR A 533 25.54 11.70 -20.63
N ALA A 534 26.20 12.84 -20.79
CA ALA A 534 26.10 13.93 -19.82
C ALA A 534 24.74 14.62 -19.91
N ASP A 535 24.09 14.82 -18.77
CA ASP A 535 22.90 15.67 -18.65
C ASP A 535 22.93 16.48 -17.36
N ASN A 536 21.87 17.24 -17.09
CA ASN A 536 21.76 18.12 -15.93
C ASN A 536 20.45 17.90 -15.17
N MET A 537 20.59 17.48 -13.92
CA MET A 537 19.52 17.13 -13.00
C MET A 537 18.57 18.30 -12.71
N ALA A 538 19.07 19.55 -12.70
CA ALA A 538 18.28 20.76 -12.43
C ALA A 538 17.08 20.94 -13.37
N LYS A 539 17.14 20.37 -14.58
CA LYS A 539 16.06 20.43 -15.58
C LYS A 539 14.81 19.67 -15.16
N TYR A 540 14.93 18.68 -14.28
CA TYR A 540 13.89 17.71 -13.97
C TYR A 540 13.12 17.99 -12.68
N PHE A 541 13.52 19.01 -11.92
CA PHE A 541 12.92 19.37 -10.63
C PHE A 541 12.19 20.72 -10.66
N LYS A 542 11.65 21.12 -11.82
CA LYS A 542 11.06 22.46 -12.05
C LYS A 542 9.89 22.81 -11.10
N ALA A 543 9.19 21.82 -10.52
CA ALA A 543 8.13 22.10 -9.55
C ALA A 543 8.66 22.53 -8.19
N PHE A 544 9.93 22.30 -7.89
CA PHE A 544 10.52 22.68 -6.61
C PHE A 544 11.24 24.02 -6.68
N SER A 545 11.04 24.83 -5.66
CA SER A 545 11.88 26.01 -5.42
C SER A 545 13.35 25.59 -5.25
N GLY A 546 14.28 26.37 -5.82
CA GLY A 546 15.72 26.09 -5.74
C GLY A 546 16.27 25.16 -6.82
N HIS A 547 15.45 24.58 -7.71
CA HIS A 547 15.95 23.74 -8.81
C HIS A 547 16.95 24.44 -9.73
N SER A 548 16.90 25.77 -9.81
CA SER A 548 17.80 26.62 -10.59
C SER A 548 18.85 27.35 -9.73
N ASP A 549 19.07 26.92 -8.48
CA ASP A 549 20.10 27.51 -7.62
C ASP A 549 21.49 27.32 -8.27
N PRO A 550 22.28 28.38 -8.46
CA PRO A 550 23.58 28.29 -9.13
C PRO A 550 24.62 27.44 -8.36
N ARG A 551 24.38 27.15 -7.08
CA ARG A 551 25.23 26.26 -6.26
C ARG A 551 24.97 24.79 -6.54
N LEU A 552 23.84 24.43 -7.17
CA LEU A 552 23.43 23.05 -7.40
C LEU A 552 24.37 22.38 -8.42
N THR A 553 25.06 21.32 -8.00
CA THR A 553 25.82 20.46 -8.89
C THR A 553 24.87 19.54 -9.66
N GLY A 554 24.39 20.02 -10.80
CA GLY A 554 23.39 19.31 -11.59
C GLY A 554 23.96 18.34 -12.63
N GLN A 555 25.22 18.51 -13.05
CA GLN A 555 25.81 17.69 -14.12
C GLN A 555 26.02 16.25 -13.64
N PHE A 556 25.48 15.28 -14.38
CA PHE A 556 25.60 13.85 -14.10
C PHE A 556 25.67 13.06 -15.41
N LEU A 557 26.08 11.79 -15.30
CA LEU A 557 26.07 10.85 -16.42
C LEU A 557 24.83 9.96 -16.34
N VAL A 558 24.07 9.92 -17.42
CA VAL A 558 23.10 8.87 -17.74
C VAL A 558 23.82 7.81 -18.55
N PHE A 559 23.38 6.55 -18.50
CA PHE A 559 24.04 5.47 -19.25
C PHE A 559 23.07 4.47 -19.87
N ASP A 560 23.56 3.79 -20.90
CA ASP A 560 22.92 2.60 -21.45
C ASP A 560 23.10 1.43 -20.47
N PHE A 561 22.02 1.10 -19.75
CA PHE A 561 22.03 0.08 -18.70
C PHE A 561 22.40 -1.31 -19.24
N ASP A 562 21.89 -1.68 -20.41
CA ASP A 562 22.06 -3.02 -20.98
C ASP A 562 23.50 -3.21 -21.51
N ARG A 563 24.06 -2.18 -22.15
CA ARG A 563 25.48 -2.21 -22.54
C ARG A 563 26.41 -2.22 -21.32
N LEU A 564 26.07 -1.46 -20.28
CA LEU A 564 26.90 -1.34 -19.09
C LEU A 564 26.91 -2.64 -18.28
N ILE A 565 25.76 -3.28 -18.08
CA ILE A 565 25.68 -4.55 -17.33
C ILE A 565 26.44 -5.67 -18.05
N ASP A 566 26.31 -5.79 -19.37
CA ASP A 566 27.03 -6.78 -20.17
C ASP A 566 28.55 -6.60 -20.03
N ARG A 567 29.00 -5.35 -20.04
CA ARG A 567 30.42 -5.05 -19.84
C ARG A 567 30.87 -5.32 -18.41
N ALA A 568 30.08 -4.93 -17.42
CA ALA A 568 30.36 -5.18 -16.00
C ALA A 568 30.45 -6.67 -15.70
N ALA A 569 29.60 -7.50 -16.29
CA ALA A 569 29.65 -8.96 -16.14
C ALA A 569 30.98 -9.55 -16.67
N GLN A 570 31.49 -9.05 -17.80
CA GLN A 570 32.78 -9.47 -18.36
C GLN A 570 33.95 -9.09 -17.44
N VAL A 571 34.01 -7.82 -17.02
CA VAL A 571 35.06 -7.33 -16.11
C VAL A 571 34.98 -8.06 -14.77
N GLY A 572 33.78 -8.26 -14.24
CA GLY A 572 33.52 -8.96 -13.00
C GLY A 572 33.82 -10.46 -13.01
N THR A 573 33.83 -11.09 -14.18
CA THR A 573 34.29 -12.47 -14.35
C THR A 573 35.82 -12.56 -14.37
N ALA A 574 36.48 -11.52 -14.85
CA ALA A 574 37.95 -11.43 -14.94
C ALA A 574 38.62 -10.80 -13.69
N SER A 575 37.85 -10.23 -12.77
CA SER A 575 38.33 -9.57 -11.55
C SER A 575 38.74 -10.56 -10.44
N ASP A 576 39.38 -10.08 -9.39
CA ASP A 576 39.69 -10.83 -8.16
C ASP A 576 38.99 -10.21 -6.94
N PRO A 577 38.09 -10.91 -6.22
CA PRO A 577 37.59 -12.25 -6.55
C PRO A 577 36.65 -12.21 -7.77
N ALA A 578 36.73 -13.25 -8.60
CA ALA A 578 35.84 -13.41 -9.74
C ALA A 578 34.42 -13.68 -9.27
N CYS A 579 33.42 -13.06 -9.90
CA CYS A 579 32.02 -13.37 -9.64
C CYS A 579 31.18 -13.35 -10.92
N PRO A 580 31.11 -14.48 -11.65
CA PRO A 580 30.37 -14.57 -12.90
C PRO A 580 28.86 -14.47 -12.74
N THR A 581 28.31 -14.69 -11.54
CA THR A 581 26.87 -14.66 -11.26
C THR A 581 26.37 -13.34 -10.67
N CYS A 582 27.28 -12.45 -10.25
CA CYS A 582 26.94 -11.22 -9.50
C CYS A 582 26.24 -10.12 -10.33
N TYR A 583 26.16 -10.30 -11.65
CA TYR A 583 25.52 -9.35 -12.57
C TYR A 583 24.26 -9.92 -13.22
N TYR A 584 23.67 -10.93 -12.59
CA TYR A 584 22.44 -11.58 -13.06
C TYR A 584 21.46 -11.74 -11.90
N ALA A 585 20.17 -11.83 -12.24
CA ALA A 585 19.14 -12.12 -11.26
C ALA A 585 19.33 -13.54 -10.68
N PRO A 586 19.17 -13.72 -9.37
CA PRO A 586 19.21 -15.04 -8.78
C PRO A 586 18.04 -15.90 -9.28
N THR A 587 18.31 -17.15 -9.63
CA THR A 587 17.31 -18.12 -10.10
C THR A 587 16.69 -18.94 -8.97
N GLU A 588 17.36 -19.00 -7.81
CA GLU A 588 16.91 -19.72 -6.62
C GLU A 588 16.57 -18.72 -5.52
N TYR A 589 15.46 -18.97 -4.82
CA TYR A 589 15.04 -18.12 -3.70
C TYR A 589 15.87 -18.42 -2.46
N SER A 590 16.31 -17.37 -1.74
CA SER A 590 16.97 -17.49 -0.44
C SER A 590 15.99 -17.34 0.72
N GLU A 591 14.79 -16.81 0.44
CA GLU A 591 13.66 -16.70 1.37
C GLU A 591 12.39 -17.26 0.68
N ASP A 592 11.63 -18.11 1.36
CA ASP A 592 10.34 -18.65 0.87
C ASP A 592 9.43 -18.89 2.09
N ILE A 593 8.35 -18.12 2.18
CA ILE A 593 7.36 -18.17 3.26
C ILE A 593 6.04 -18.59 2.66
N ARG A 594 5.37 -19.53 3.31
CA ARG A 594 4.08 -20.08 2.93
C ARG A 594 3.16 -20.05 4.13
N THR A 595 1.99 -19.45 3.97
CA THR A 595 0.99 -19.36 5.03
C THR A 595 -0.37 -19.79 4.50
N THR A 596 -1.12 -20.51 5.32
CA THR A 596 -2.48 -20.95 5.03
C THR A 596 -3.38 -20.60 6.22
N GLU A 597 -4.43 -19.84 5.96
CA GLU A 597 -5.47 -19.52 6.93
C GLU A 597 -6.77 -20.21 6.54
N LYS A 598 -7.30 -21.05 7.43
CA LYS A 598 -8.59 -21.73 7.25
C LYS A 598 -9.59 -21.15 8.23
N THR A 599 -10.57 -20.42 7.72
CA THR A 599 -11.62 -19.77 8.49
C THR A 599 -12.95 -20.50 8.33
N ARG A 600 -13.65 -20.72 9.44
CA ARG A 600 -15.04 -21.19 9.47
C ARG A 600 -15.88 -20.19 10.22
N SER A 601 -17.06 -19.89 9.69
CA SER A 601 -17.95 -18.90 10.30
C SER A 601 -19.40 -19.34 10.29
N ALA A 602 -20.14 -18.90 11.29
CA ALA A 602 -21.60 -18.98 11.33
C ALA A 602 -22.14 -17.66 11.88
N TYR A 603 -23.29 -17.22 11.40
CA TYR A 603 -23.92 -16.00 11.87
C TYR A 603 -25.43 -16.08 11.93
N LEU A 604 -26.00 -15.21 12.76
CA LEU A 604 -27.42 -14.97 12.89
C LEU A 604 -27.65 -13.47 13.06
N GLN A 605 -28.64 -12.91 12.38
CA GLN A 605 -28.99 -11.50 12.46
C GLN A 605 -30.50 -11.33 12.39
N TYR A 606 -31.07 -10.68 13.40
CA TYR A 606 -32.48 -10.30 13.41
C TYR A 606 -32.63 -8.85 12.99
N ARG A 607 -33.50 -8.61 12.01
CA ARG A 607 -33.84 -7.27 11.52
C ARG A 607 -35.32 -7.02 11.71
N THR A 608 -35.68 -5.87 12.26
CA THR A 608 -37.08 -5.47 12.42
C THR A 608 -37.27 -3.96 12.31
N THR A 609 -38.48 -3.53 11.94
CA THR A 609 -38.91 -2.13 12.04
C THR A 609 -40.07 -2.04 13.00
N PHE A 610 -39.91 -1.21 14.04
CA PHE A 610 -41.00 -0.82 14.93
C PHE A 610 -41.64 0.46 14.39
N ASP A 611 -42.87 0.34 13.90
CA ASP A 611 -43.67 1.46 13.37
C ASP A 611 -44.35 2.24 14.52
N TRP A 612 -43.54 2.83 15.40
CA TRP A 612 -44.01 3.75 16.43
C TRP A 612 -44.22 5.15 15.84
N SER A 613 -44.65 6.12 16.67
CA SER A 613 -44.75 7.53 16.23
C SER A 613 -43.44 8.09 15.66
N ILE A 614 -42.30 7.49 16.03
CA ILE A 614 -41.00 7.65 15.39
C ILE A 614 -40.56 6.24 14.99
N PRO A 615 -40.51 5.91 13.69
CA PRO A 615 -40.09 4.59 13.24
C PRO A 615 -38.67 4.26 13.72
N LEU A 616 -38.50 3.06 14.27
CA LEU A 616 -37.21 2.54 14.73
C LEU A 616 -36.87 1.27 13.97
N HIS A 617 -35.82 1.31 13.16
CA HIS A 617 -35.24 0.14 12.53
C HIS A 617 -34.13 -0.42 13.42
N VAL A 618 -34.15 -1.73 13.61
CA VAL A 618 -33.18 -2.47 14.42
C VAL A 618 -32.59 -3.58 13.59
N ALA A 619 -31.27 -3.72 13.63
CA ALA A 619 -30.54 -4.89 13.18
C ALA A 619 -29.65 -5.35 14.33
N ALA A 620 -29.81 -6.58 14.80
CA ALA A 620 -28.98 -7.13 15.86
C ALA A 620 -28.48 -8.49 15.44
N GLY A 621 -27.16 -8.66 15.41
CA GLY A 621 -26.53 -9.87 14.91
C GLY A 621 -25.36 -10.35 15.76
N VAL A 622 -25.02 -11.61 15.57
CA VAL A 622 -23.83 -12.23 16.12
C VAL A 622 -23.20 -13.12 15.06
N ARG A 623 -21.88 -13.01 14.93
CA ARG A 623 -21.07 -13.87 14.07
C ARG A 623 -20.03 -14.58 14.92
N TYR A 624 -19.91 -15.89 14.77
CA TYR A 624 -18.81 -16.68 15.31
C TYR A 624 -17.82 -16.99 14.20
N GLU A 625 -16.53 -16.83 14.47
CA GLU A 625 -15.47 -17.12 13.51
C GLU A 625 -14.32 -17.84 14.20
N GLN A 626 -13.87 -18.95 13.61
CA GLN A 626 -12.70 -19.71 14.04
C GLN A 626 -11.71 -19.78 12.89
N THR A 627 -10.45 -19.45 13.16
CA THR A 627 -9.37 -19.47 12.18
C THR A 627 -8.21 -20.31 12.66
N GLU A 628 -7.70 -21.16 11.78
CA GLU A 628 -6.47 -21.92 11.95
C GLU A 628 -5.41 -21.37 11.00
N VAL A 629 -4.21 -21.12 11.53
CA VAL A 629 -3.06 -20.59 10.79
C VAL A 629 -2.00 -21.68 10.72
N GLU A 630 -1.56 -22.02 9.52
CA GLU A 630 -0.40 -22.88 9.27
C GLU A 630 0.63 -22.05 8.53
N SER A 631 1.86 -21.99 9.04
CA SER A 631 2.97 -21.28 8.39
C SER A 631 4.15 -22.22 8.22
N SER A 632 4.88 -22.07 7.11
CA SER A 632 6.19 -22.66 6.89
C SER A 632 7.10 -21.64 6.25
N ALA A 633 8.36 -21.57 6.70
CA ALA A 633 9.33 -20.66 6.14
C ALA A 633 10.67 -21.36 5.97
N MET A 634 11.33 -21.03 4.87
CA MET A 634 12.69 -21.44 4.61
C MET A 634 13.66 -20.65 5.49
N VAL A 635 14.54 -21.35 6.20
CA VAL A 635 15.58 -20.77 7.05
C VAL A 635 16.93 -21.34 6.68
N ARG A 636 17.98 -20.51 6.80
CA ARG A 636 19.36 -20.98 6.76
C ARG A 636 19.68 -21.67 8.07
N VAL A 637 20.37 -22.80 8.02
CA VAL A 637 20.71 -23.59 9.23
C VAL A 637 22.08 -23.14 9.73
N PRO A 638 22.19 -22.44 10.88
CA PRO A 638 23.48 -22.01 11.41
C PRO A 638 24.20 -23.22 12.02
N THR A 639 25.50 -23.37 11.73
CA THR A 639 26.33 -24.50 12.18
C THR A 639 27.42 -24.09 13.15
N GLY A 640 27.81 -22.82 13.19
CA GLY A 640 28.85 -22.31 14.10
C GLY A 640 29.05 -20.80 13.99
N ILE A 641 29.98 -20.26 14.77
CA ILE A 641 30.40 -18.84 14.70
C ILE A 641 31.90 -18.82 14.46
N SER A 642 32.32 -18.09 13.43
CA SER A 642 33.73 -17.92 13.04
C SER A 642 34.15 -16.47 13.19
N TRP A 643 35.20 -16.22 13.96
CA TRP A 643 35.76 -14.89 14.16
C TRP A 643 36.80 -14.60 13.08
N GLY A 644 36.40 -13.83 12.06
CA GLY A 644 37.21 -13.58 10.85
C GLY A 644 37.97 -12.26 10.84
N SER A 645 37.50 -11.24 11.55
CA SER A 645 38.16 -9.91 11.62
C SER A 645 38.06 -9.33 13.03
N ALA A 646 38.78 -8.23 13.31
CA ALA A 646 38.82 -7.63 14.65
C ALA A 646 37.43 -7.38 15.24
N ASN A 647 36.45 -7.00 14.44
CA ASN A 647 35.12 -6.63 14.91
C ASN A 647 33.99 -7.53 14.36
N GLU A 648 34.28 -8.59 13.59
CA GLU A 648 33.27 -9.42 12.93
C GLU A 648 33.39 -10.90 13.31
N LEU A 649 32.42 -11.38 14.08
CA LEU A 649 32.14 -12.80 14.25
C LEU A 649 31.00 -13.16 13.31
N ASN A 650 31.23 -14.05 12.35
CA ASN A 650 30.25 -14.41 11.35
C ASN A 650 29.58 -15.74 11.71
N ILE A 651 28.27 -15.83 11.53
CA ILE A 651 27.57 -17.12 11.58
C ILE A 651 27.95 -17.91 10.32
N VAL A 652 28.40 -19.13 10.53
CA VAL A 652 28.59 -20.11 9.46
C VAL A 652 27.29 -20.87 9.28
N TYR A 653 26.81 -20.97 8.04
CA TYR A 653 25.59 -21.69 7.69
C TYR A 653 25.91 -22.96 6.92
N ALA A 654 25.06 -23.97 7.07
CA ALA A 654 25.06 -25.14 6.19
C ALA A 654 24.75 -24.72 4.74
N PRO A 655 25.25 -25.47 3.73
CA PRO A 655 24.93 -25.19 2.33
C PRO A 655 23.44 -25.32 1.99
N GLU A 656 22.70 -26.13 2.75
CA GLU A 656 21.29 -26.42 2.54
C GLU A 656 20.40 -25.62 3.51
N SER A 657 19.30 -25.08 3.00
CA SER A 657 18.24 -24.47 3.80
C SER A 657 17.18 -25.51 4.22
N SER A 658 16.44 -25.22 5.28
CA SER A 658 15.36 -26.10 5.76
C SER A 658 14.06 -25.33 5.93
N PHE A 659 12.91 -26.01 5.78
CA PHE A 659 11.60 -25.42 6.09
C PHE A 659 11.21 -25.70 7.53
N ILE A 660 11.03 -24.64 8.32
CA ILE A 660 10.47 -24.72 9.67
C ILE A 660 9.00 -24.34 9.60
N GLY A 661 8.14 -25.15 10.20
CA GLY A 661 6.71 -24.91 10.29
C GLY A 661 6.26 -24.41 11.66
N GLY A 662 5.12 -23.73 11.70
CA GLY A 662 4.43 -23.33 12.91
C GLY A 662 2.92 -23.30 12.71
N ARG A 663 2.16 -23.38 13.80
CA ARG A 663 0.70 -23.34 13.78
C ARG A 663 0.17 -22.36 14.82
N GLY A 664 -1.00 -21.81 14.55
CA GLY A 664 -1.78 -21.01 15.49
C GLY A 664 -3.27 -21.22 15.28
N LYS A 665 -4.06 -20.84 16.28
CA LYS A 665 -5.52 -20.95 16.24
C LYS A 665 -6.14 -19.87 17.11
N TYR A 666 -7.23 -19.28 16.65
CA TYR A 666 -8.03 -18.35 17.42
C TYR A 666 -9.51 -18.43 17.03
N ASP A 667 -10.40 -18.00 17.92
CA ASP A 667 -11.82 -17.87 17.63
C ASP A 667 -12.45 -16.69 18.38
N TYR A 668 -13.45 -16.06 17.76
CA TYR A 668 -14.09 -14.86 18.26
C TYR A 668 -15.60 -14.87 18.02
N VAL A 669 -16.31 -14.26 18.97
CA VAL A 669 -17.72 -13.89 18.84
C VAL A 669 -17.79 -12.38 18.56
N LEU A 670 -18.42 -12.02 17.46
CA LEU A 670 -18.51 -10.67 16.90
C LEU A 670 -19.98 -10.22 16.92
N PRO A 671 -20.47 -9.64 18.04
CA PRO A 671 -21.79 -9.03 18.09
C PRO A 671 -21.83 -7.71 17.32
N ASN A 672 -23.00 -7.38 16.79
CA ASN A 672 -23.32 -6.08 16.22
C ASN A 672 -24.77 -5.70 16.52
N VAL A 673 -25.00 -4.39 16.64
CA VAL A 673 -26.32 -3.78 16.74
C VAL A 673 -26.30 -2.48 15.96
N ASP A 674 -27.17 -2.34 14.97
CA ASP A 674 -27.45 -1.09 14.27
C ASP A 674 -28.88 -0.62 14.60
N LEU A 675 -29.01 0.66 14.92
CA LEU A 675 -30.26 1.32 15.23
C LEU A 675 -30.41 2.53 14.31
N LYS A 676 -31.58 2.69 13.69
CA LYS A 676 -31.95 3.88 12.91
C LYS A 676 -33.31 4.39 13.34
N LEU A 677 -33.35 5.63 13.79
CA LEU A 677 -34.56 6.36 14.17
C LEU A 677 -34.89 7.39 13.09
N ASP A 678 -36.04 7.25 12.45
CA ASP A 678 -36.54 8.24 11.48
C ASP A 678 -37.27 9.36 12.24
N LEU A 679 -36.51 10.32 12.79
CA LEU A 679 -37.02 11.47 13.54
C LEU A 679 -38.06 12.30 12.75
N SER A 680 -37.94 12.32 11.42
CA SER A 680 -38.95 12.78 10.47
C SER A 680 -38.74 12.13 9.11
N GLU A 681 -39.59 12.40 8.12
CA GLU A 681 -39.41 11.91 6.73
C GLU A 681 -38.05 12.29 6.11
N SER A 682 -37.41 13.34 6.62
CA SER A 682 -36.15 13.89 6.11
C SER A 682 -34.99 13.82 7.12
N LEU A 683 -35.20 13.37 8.35
CA LEU A 683 -34.18 13.42 9.41
C LEU A 683 -34.06 12.05 10.06
N ALA A 684 -32.86 11.47 10.00
CA ALA A 684 -32.54 10.18 10.58
C ALA A 684 -31.43 10.31 11.63
N LEU A 685 -31.56 9.58 12.73
CA LEU A 685 -30.52 9.40 13.73
C LEU A 685 -30.11 7.92 13.75
N ARG A 686 -28.80 7.65 13.61
CA ARG A 686 -28.24 6.30 13.61
C ARG A 686 -27.31 6.11 14.79
N GLY A 687 -27.40 4.94 15.41
CA GLY A 687 -26.46 4.49 16.42
C GLY A 687 -26.05 3.06 16.14
N SER A 688 -24.76 2.77 16.19
CA SER A 688 -24.26 1.41 15.97
C SER A 688 -23.22 1.01 17.00
N TYR A 689 -23.24 -0.26 17.37
CA TYR A 689 -22.19 -0.94 18.12
C TYR A 689 -21.76 -2.19 17.35
N SER A 690 -20.46 -2.43 17.22
CA SER A 690 -19.97 -3.69 16.66
C SER A 690 -18.60 -4.06 17.20
N ARG A 691 -18.34 -5.36 17.35
CA ARG A 691 -16.99 -5.87 17.58
C ARG A 691 -16.41 -6.40 16.27
N THR A 692 -15.23 -5.91 15.91
CA THR A 692 -14.50 -6.32 14.70
C THR A 692 -13.14 -6.89 15.02
N LEU A 693 -12.57 -7.64 14.07
CA LEU A 693 -11.21 -8.16 14.14
C LEU A 693 -10.40 -7.74 12.91
N GLY A 694 -9.09 -7.60 13.10
CA GLY A 694 -8.10 -7.27 12.08
C GLY A 694 -6.95 -8.26 12.16
N ARG A 695 -6.66 -8.94 11.07
CA ARG A 695 -5.69 -10.05 11.06
C ARG A 695 -4.25 -9.51 11.04
N PRO A 696 -3.29 -10.18 11.71
CA PRO A 696 -1.87 -9.82 11.64
C PRO A 696 -1.32 -9.89 10.21
N SER A 697 -0.27 -9.14 9.90
CA SER A 697 0.40 -9.17 8.60
C SER A 697 1.00 -10.56 8.28
N TRP A 698 1.26 -10.87 7.01
CA TRP A 698 1.80 -12.18 6.62
C TRP A 698 3.17 -12.48 7.23
N THR A 699 4.04 -11.48 7.30
CA THR A 699 5.37 -11.61 7.90
C THR A 699 5.31 -11.67 9.42
N GLN A 700 4.28 -11.12 10.06
CA GLN A 700 4.09 -11.25 11.52
C GLN A 700 3.72 -12.66 11.94
N ILE A 701 2.98 -13.41 11.12
CA ILE A 701 2.59 -14.81 11.39
C ILE A 701 3.48 -15.83 10.71
N GLN A 702 4.62 -15.40 10.16
CA GLN A 702 5.59 -16.33 9.57
C GLN A 702 6.21 -17.22 10.65
N SER A 703 6.41 -18.49 10.34
CA SER A 703 7.32 -19.35 11.09
C SER A 703 8.77 -19.07 10.69
N GLY A 704 9.72 -19.71 11.36
CA GLY A 704 11.14 -19.63 10.99
C GLY A 704 11.84 -18.39 11.53
N GLN A 705 13.06 -18.60 12.02
CA GLN A 705 13.92 -17.59 12.62
C GLN A 705 15.03 -17.22 11.65
N SER A 706 15.21 -15.93 11.42
CA SER A 706 16.39 -15.39 10.76
C SER A 706 17.36 -14.86 11.81
N LEU A 707 18.66 -15.06 11.57
CA LEU A 707 19.73 -14.49 12.38
C LEU A 707 20.50 -13.50 11.53
N ALA A 708 20.95 -12.41 12.15
CA ALA A 708 21.90 -11.52 11.52
C ALA A 708 23.24 -12.25 11.33
N ASP A 709 23.88 -12.06 10.18
CA ASP A 709 25.11 -12.79 9.82
C ASP A 709 26.28 -12.43 10.73
N ILE A 710 26.28 -11.22 11.30
CA ILE A 710 27.33 -10.73 12.20
C ILE A 710 26.84 -10.80 13.65
N VAL A 711 27.64 -11.48 14.47
CA VAL A 711 27.55 -11.58 15.93
C VAL A 711 28.56 -10.62 16.57
N ARG A 712 28.18 -9.98 17.68
CA ARG A 712 29.07 -9.11 18.47
C ARG A 712 29.49 -9.81 19.76
N THR A 713 30.39 -9.19 20.52
CA THR A 713 30.85 -9.74 21.81
C THR A 713 29.72 -9.88 22.83
N GLN A 714 28.67 -9.06 22.73
CA GLN A 714 27.47 -9.18 23.55
C GLN A 714 26.48 -10.24 23.03
N GLY A 715 26.76 -10.94 21.93
CA GLY A 715 25.85 -11.88 21.27
C GLY A 715 25.36 -11.38 19.91
N GLY A 716 24.43 -12.12 19.32
CA GLY A 716 23.86 -11.81 18.01
C GLY A 716 22.47 -11.20 18.10
N SER A 717 21.88 -10.91 16.94
CA SER A 717 20.49 -10.50 16.82
C SER A 717 19.80 -11.33 15.74
N GLY A 718 18.47 -11.30 15.74
CA GLY A 718 17.66 -11.99 14.74
C GLY A 718 16.21 -11.57 14.82
N SER A 719 15.38 -12.15 13.96
CA SER A 719 13.94 -11.95 14.02
C SER A 719 13.18 -13.23 13.72
N ARG A 720 11.97 -13.32 14.25
CA ARG A 720 11.07 -14.45 14.03
C ARG A 720 9.64 -13.96 14.09
N GLY A 721 8.77 -14.45 13.21
CA GLY A 721 7.33 -14.21 13.35
C GLY A 721 6.71 -15.07 14.45
N ASN A 722 5.40 -14.95 14.61
CA ASN A 722 4.63 -15.71 15.57
C ASN A 722 3.29 -16.15 14.96
N PRO A 723 3.18 -17.40 14.46
CA PRO A 723 1.93 -17.93 13.92
C PRO A 723 0.77 -17.98 14.93
N SER A 724 1.06 -17.89 16.24
CA SER A 724 0.08 -17.89 17.33
C SER A 724 -0.39 -16.48 17.74
N LEU A 725 -0.06 -15.44 16.97
CA LEU A 725 -0.59 -14.09 17.22
C LEU A 725 -2.11 -14.07 17.20
N GLU A 726 -2.68 -13.39 18.18
CA GLU A 726 -4.09 -13.05 18.16
C GLU A 726 -4.34 -11.86 17.22
N PRO A 727 -5.49 -11.82 16.52
CA PRO A 727 -5.87 -10.64 15.73
C PRO A 727 -6.11 -9.43 16.65
N LEU A 728 -5.98 -8.25 16.06
CA LEU A 728 -6.43 -7.01 16.69
C LEU A 728 -7.95 -7.06 16.84
N ILE A 729 -8.47 -6.61 17.97
CA ILE A 729 -9.91 -6.55 18.24
C ILE A 729 -10.32 -5.11 18.50
N SER A 730 -11.44 -4.68 17.91
CA SER A 730 -11.98 -3.34 18.13
C SER A 730 -13.44 -3.38 18.54
N ASP A 731 -13.76 -2.74 19.67
CA ASP A 731 -15.13 -2.38 20.03
C ASP A 731 -15.45 -1.00 19.42
N ASN A 732 -16.37 -0.96 18.46
CA ASN A 732 -16.69 0.22 17.67
C ASN A 732 -18.05 0.81 18.09
N PHE A 733 -18.10 2.12 18.20
CA PHE A 733 -19.30 2.91 18.48
C PHE A 733 -19.44 4.00 17.43
N ASP A 734 -20.64 4.13 16.87
CA ASP A 734 -20.96 5.12 15.85
C ASP A 734 -22.27 5.83 16.22
N LEU A 735 -22.32 7.14 16.01
CA LEU A 735 -23.51 7.98 16.14
C LEU A 735 -23.55 8.95 14.97
N SER A 736 -24.62 8.95 14.17
CA SER A 736 -24.75 9.82 12.99
C SER A 736 -26.12 10.50 12.94
N LEU A 737 -26.15 11.79 12.64
CA LEU A 737 -27.35 12.55 12.34
C LEU A 737 -27.35 12.91 10.85
N GLU A 738 -28.43 12.58 10.16
CA GLU A 738 -28.53 12.66 8.69
C GLU A 738 -29.81 13.39 8.28
N TRP A 739 -29.66 14.49 7.55
CA TRP A 739 -30.75 15.34 7.07
C TRP A 739 -30.84 15.32 5.55
N TYR A 740 -31.87 14.68 5.01
CA TYR A 740 -32.19 14.51 3.59
C TYR A 740 -33.25 15.53 3.16
N TYR A 741 -32.84 16.75 2.85
CA TYR A 741 -33.75 17.88 2.68
C TYR A 741 -34.19 18.15 1.23
N GLY A 742 -33.64 17.41 0.26
CA GLY A 742 -34.01 17.56 -1.14
C GLY A 742 -33.54 16.40 -2.02
N GLU A 743 -33.92 16.45 -3.29
CA GLU A 743 -33.42 15.53 -4.31
C GLU A 743 -31.89 15.65 -4.40
N ALA A 744 -31.20 14.51 -4.25
CA ALA A 744 -29.76 14.36 -4.12
C ALA A 744 -29.11 15.43 -3.23
N SER A 745 -29.79 15.88 -2.18
CA SER A 745 -29.29 16.90 -1.25
C SER A 745 -29.42 16.43 0.19
N TYR A 746 -28.29 16.34 0.88
CA TYR A 746 -28.23 15.91 2.27
C TYR A 746 -27.11 16.60 3.04
N ALA A 747 -27.25 16.65 4.35
CA ALA A 747 -26.18 16.96 5.28
C ALA A 747 -26.10 15.87 6.34
N SER A 748 -24.89 15.50 6.76
CA SER A 748 -24.67 14.52 7.82
C SER A 748 -23.52 14.92 8.71
N ALA A 749 -23.64 14.58 9.99
CA ALA A 749 -22.60 14.70 10.99
C ALA A 749 -22.55 13.41 11.80
N GLY A 750 -21.39 12.77 11.79
CA GLY A 750 -21.11 11.51 12.48
C GLY A 750 -19.99 11.67 13.50
N PHE A 751 -20.12 10.97 14.62
CA PHE A 751 -19.06 10.71 15.57
C PHE A 751 -18.80 9.21 15.63
N PHE A 752 -17.54 8.82 15.68
CA PHE A 752 -17.16 7.42 15.83
C PHE A 752 -16.03 7.26 16.84
N ARG A 753 -16.03 6.12 17.53
CA ARG A 753 -14.99 5.70 18.46
C ARG A 753 -14.67 4.22 18.27
N LYS A 754 -13.39 3.89 18.15
CA LYS A 754 -12.87 2.53 18.07
C LYS A 754 -11.97 2.28 19.27
N ASN A 755 -12.30 1.30 20.11
CA ASN A 755 -11.44 0.89 21.23
C ASN A 755 -10.70 -0.39 20.83
N ILE A 756 -9.42 -0.26 20.52
CA ILE A 756 -8.57 -1.29 19.93
C ILE A 756 -7.77 -2.00 21.02
N LYS A 757 -7.76 -3.32 20.97
CA LYS A 757 -7.01 -4.23 21.84
C LYS A 757 -6.14 -5.16 21.00
N ASN A 758 -5.19 -5.83 21.65
CA ASN A 758 -4.28 -6.78 21.02
C ASN A 758 -3.41 -6.15 19.92
N PHE A 759 -3.09 -4.86 20.04
CA PHE A 759 -2.20 -4.20 19.10
C PHE A 759 -0.83 -4.89 19.10
N ILE A 760 -0.35 -5.22 17.91
CA ILE A 760 0.85 -6.03 17.71
C ILE A 760 2.05 -5.09 17.63
N SER A 761 3.01 -5.31 18.51
CA SER A 761 4.29 -4.62 18.51
C SER A 761 5.41 -5.63 18.64
N ASP A 762 6.58 -5.28 18.12
CA ASP A 762 7.77 -6.11 18.30
C ASP A 762 8.25 -6.05 19.75
N THR A 763 8.74 -7.17 20.25
CA THR A 763 9.45 -7.28 21.53
C THR A 763 10.73 -8.07 21.33
N VAL A 764 11.75 -7.76 22.12
CA VAL A 764 13.04 -8.46 22.03
C VAL A 764 13.10 -9.50 23.14
N VAL A 765 13.30 -10.76 22.75
CA VAL A 765 13.52 -11.87 23.68
C VAL A 765 14.97 -12.31 23.54
N ARG A 766 15.69 -12.33 24.65
CA ARG A 766 17.03 -12.93 24.71
C ARG A 766 16.89 -14.44 24.73
N GLU A 767 17.30 -15.10 23.65
CA GLU A 767 17.28 -16.56 23.52
C GLU A 767 18.72 -17.09 23.37
N ASN A 768 19.00 -18.27 23.92
CA ASN A 768 20.24 -18.97 23.58
C ASN A 768 20.01 -19.68 22.24
N SER A 769 20.93 -19.53 21.30
CA SER A 769 20.83 -20.08 19.93
C SER A 769 20.94 -21.61 19.83
N GLY A 770 20.70 -22.33 20.92
CA GLY A 770 20.95 -23.76 21.00
C GLY A 770 22.44 -24.06 20.99
N ASN A 771 22.98 -24.54 19.86
CA ASN A 771 24.34 -25.09 19.73
C ASN A 771 25.35 -24.14 19.04
N LEU A 772 25.05 -22.84 18.88
CA LEU A 772 26.05 -21.93 18.29
C LEU A 772 27.04 -21.47 19.37
N HIS A 773 28.19 -22.11 19.39
CA HIS A 773 29.30 -21.76 20.26
C HIS A 773 30.05 -20.53 19.72
N THR A 774 30.45 -19.63 20.61
CA THR A 774 31.23 -18.43 20.28
C THR A 774 32.61 -18.48 20.91
N PRO A 775 33.68 -18.07 20.21
CA PRO A 775 35.00 -17.92 20.81
C PRO A 775 35.03 -16.94 22.00
N VAL A 776 34.08 -15.99 22.05
CA VAL A 776 34.02 -14.95 23.09
C VAL A 776 33.71 -15.58 24.44
N GLY A 777 34.58 -15.35 25.42
CA GLY A 777 34.49 -15.98 26.75
C GLY A 777 34.92 -17.44 26.79
N GLY A 778 35.40 -18.01 25.67
CA GLY A 778 36.02 -19.33 25.60
C GLY A 778 37.42 -19.38 26.21
N ALA A 779 38.06 -20.54 26.17
CA ALA A 779 39.36 -20.76 26.82
C ALA A 779 40.46 -19.81 26.27
N TYR A 780 40.64 -19.79 24.94
CA TYR A 780 41.63 -18.93 24.28
C TYR A 780 41.35 -17.44 24.51
N TRP A 781 40.07 -17.07 24.51
CA TRP A 781 39.66 -15.69 24.78
C TRP A 781 40.03 -15.26 26.20
N ASN A 782 39.73 -16.07 27.21
CA ASN A 782 39.99 -15.73 28.60
C ASN A 782 41.49 -15.67 28.92
N GLU A 783 42.29 -16.53 28.28
CA GLU A 783 43.76 -16.49 28.35
C GLU A 783 44.31 -15.18 27.75
N ALA A 784 43.85 -14.82 26.56
CA ALA A 784 44.22 -13.57 25.89
C ALA A 784 43.77 -12.33 26.67
N LEU A 785 42.57 -12.35 27.26
CA LEU A 785 41.99 -11.25 28.04
C LEU A 785 42.87 -10.90 29.25
N ALA A 786 43.48 -11.90 29.90
CA ALA A 786 44.41 -11.69 31.00
C ALA A 786 45.69 -10.94 30.57
N SER A 787 46.05 -11.02 29.29
CA SER A 787 47.25 -10.38 28.72
C SER A 787 46.96 -9.02 28.07
N CYS A 788 45.74 -8.79 27.57
CA CYS A 788 45.36 -7.60 26.80
C CYS A 788 44.79 -6.44 27.64
N GLY A 789 44.66 -6.59 28.96
CA GLY A 789 44.23 -5.49 29.84
C GLY A 789 42.77 -5.00 29.65
N GLY A 790 41.96 -5.75 28.89
CA GLY A 790 40.57 -5.41 28.57
C GLY A 790 40.09 -6.10 27.28
N THR A 791 38.87 -5.79 26.82
CA THR A 791 38.27 -6.33 25.59
C THR A 791 38.78 -5.61 24.33
N ASP A 792 40.10 -5.50 24.18
CA ASP A 792 40.75 -5.01 22.97
C ASP A 792 40.76 -6.15 21.93
N MET A 793 39.84 -6.08 20.96
CA MET A 793 39.63 -7.16 20.00
C MET A 793 40.86 -7.44 19.12
N PRO A 794 41.54 -6.44 18.52
CA PRO A 794 42.83 -6.65 17.87
C PRO A 794 43.84 -7.37 18.76
N CYS A 795 44.06 -6.89 20.00
CA CYS A 795 45.02 -7.52 20.90
C CYS A 795 44.67 -8.98 21.19
N ILE A 796 43.40 -9.26 21.50
CA ILE A 796 42.94 -10.62 21.83
C ILE A 796 43.15 -11.56 20.64
N ARG A 797 42.81 -11.13 19.41
CA ARG A 797 43.04 -11.95 18.21
C ARG A 797 44.51 -12.21 17.97
N ASP A 798 45.33 -11.17 18.00
CA ASP A 798 46.75 -11.29 17.73
C ASP A 798 47.42 -12.18 18.79
N TYR A 799 46.99 -12.10 20.04
CA TYR A 799 47.42 -13.03 21.10
C TYR A 799 47.04 -14.48 20.76
N ILE A 800 45.78 -14.73 20.37
CA ILE A 800 45.32 -16.09 20.05
C ILE A 800 46.08 -16.65 18.85
N PHE A 801 46.27 -15.86 17.78
CA PHE A 801 47.06 -16.32 16.64
C PHE A 801 48.54 -16.53 16.98
N THR A 802 49.10 -15.74 17.88
CA THR A 802 50.51 -15.89 18.29
C THR A 802 50.73 -17.16 19.13
N ASN A 803 49.79 -17.50 20.01
CA ASN A 803 49.97 -18.55 21.01
C ASN A 803 49.27 -19.88 20.67
N HIS A 804 48.24 -19.85 19.82
CA HIS A 804 47.37 -21.00 19.50
C HIS A 804 47.26 -21.28 17.99
N ALA A 805 48.14 -20.74 17.14
CA ALA A 805 48.11 -21.05 15.72
C ALA A 805 48.24 -22.57 15.47
N GLY A 806 47.24 -23.15 14.80
CA GLY A 806 47.18 -24.59 14.50
C GLY A 806 46.46 -25.43 15.55
N ASP A 807 46.08 -24.85 16.69
CA ASP A 807 45.18 -25.50 17.65
C ASP A 807 43.76 -25.64 17.06
N PRO A 808 42.90 -26.53 17.59
CA PRO A 808 41.53 -26.69 17.12
C PRO A 808 40.79 -25.34 17.04
N GLY A 809 40.23 -25.04 15.86
CA GLY A 809 39.47 -23.82 15.61
C GLY A 809 40.31 -22.58 15.25
N VAL A 810 41.64 -22.62 15.33
CA VAL A 810 42.49 -21.44 15.07
C VAL A 810 43.28 -21.62 13.77
N ASN A 811 42.91 -20.86 12.73
CA ASN A 811 43.56 -20.88 11.43
C ASN A 811 44.18 -19.52 11.10
N PHE A 812 45.51 -19.40 11.21
CA PHE A 812 46.27 -18.21 10.86
C PHE A 812 46.61 -18.18 9.36
N THR A 813 46.39 -17.05 8.69
CA THR A 813 46.59 -16.90 7.23
C THR A 813 47.62 -15.85 6.84
N GLY A 814 47.99 -14.91 7.71
CA GLY A 814 48.95 -13.86 7.35
C GLY A 814 48.86 -12.60 8.20
N VAL A 815 49.32 -11.47 7.65
CA VAL A 815 49.31 -10.16 8.31
C VAL A 815 48.75 -9.13 7.35
N ASN A 816 47.83 -8.29 7.80
CA ASN A 816 47.25 -7.23 6.97
C ASN A 816 48.17 -5.99 6.87
N SER A 817 47.77 -5.03 6.04
CA SER A 817 48.51 -3.77 5.85
C SER A 817 48.61 -2.89 7.09
N ALA A 818 47.81 -3.15 8.12
CA ALA A 818 47.85 -2.48 9.42
C ALA A 818 48.73 -3.21 10.45
N GLY A 819 49.39 -4.30 10.07
CA GLY A 819 50.26 -5.09 10.95
C GLY A 819 49.54 -6.08 11.87
N GLN A 820 48.23 -6.27 11.69
CA GLN A 820 47.41 -7.20 12.49
C GLN A 820 47.44 -8.60 11.88
N LEU A 821 47.40 -9.63 12.72
CA LEU A 821 47.38 -11.03 12.28
C LEU A 821 46.00 -11.36 11.68
N THR A 822 46.00 -12.04 10.53
CA THR A 822 44.79 -12.46 9.81
C THR A 822 44.57 -13.96 9.92
N GLY A 823 43.31 -14.38 9.89
CA GLY A 823 42.93 -15.78 10.09
C GLY A 823 41.49 -15.92 10.58
N THR A 824 41.06 -17.14 10.87
CA THR A 824 39.77 -17.45 11.49
C THR A 824 39.94 -18.11 12.85
N ILE A 825 39.06 -17.78 13.80
CA ILE A 825 38.95 -18.43 15.11
C ILE A 825 37.51 -18.94 15.26
N GLU A 826 37.30 -20.25 15.16
CA GLU A 826 35.99 -20.92 15.24
C GLU A 826 35.57 -21.15 16.70
N GLY A 827 34.28 -21.01 17.00
CA GLY A 827 33.72 -21.40 18.29
C GLY A 827 33.72 -22.91 18.46
N LEU A 828 34.33 -23.41 19.53
CA LEU A 828 34.44 -24.84 19.82
C LEU A 828 33.26 -25.35 20.67
N PRO A 829 32.93 -26.65 20.64
CA PRO A 829 31.87 -27.22 21.48
C PRO A 829 32.06 -27.02 23.00
N THR A 830 33.28 -26.73 23.44
CA THR A 830 33.62 -26.41 24.83
C THR A 830 33.44 -24.94 25.19
N ASP A 831 33.25 -24.07 24.20
CA ASP A 831 33.11 -22.63 24.40
C ASP A 831 31.66 -22.24 24.78
N PRO A 832 31.43 -21.02 25.31
CA PRO A 832 30.09 -20.55 25.64
C PRO A 832 29.15 -20.53 24.43
N ILE A 833 27.86 -20.72 24.70
CA ILE A 833 26.80 -20.56 23.70
C ILE A 833 26.50 -19.07 23.53
N ALA A 834 26.44 -18.61 22.29
CA ALA A 834 26.04 -17.23 21.99
C ALA A 834 24.55 -17.00 22.28
N GLY A 835 24.28 -15.96 23.07
CA GLY A 835 22.92 -15.43 23.23
C GLY A 835 22.55 -14.54 22.06
N PHE A 836 21.27 -14.51 21.72
CA PHE A 836 20.72 -13.73 20.62
C PHE A 836 19.51 -12.91 21.09
N ASP A 837 19.49 -11.65 20.68
CA ASP A 837 18.35 -10.76 20.84
C ASP A 837 17.42 -10.98 19.65
N ILE A 838 16.34 -11.75 19.85
CA ILE A 838 15.38 -12.08 18.80
C ILE A 838 14.19 -11.13 18.90
N THR A 839 13.98 -10.35 17.85
CA THR A 839 12.80 -9.50 17.69
C THR A 839 11.62 -10.38 17.25
N VAL A 840 10.56 -10.39 18.05
CA VAL A 840 9.36 -11.20 17.84
C VAL A 840 8.11 -10.31 17.97
N PRO A 841 7.13 -10.39 17.05
CA PRO A 841 5.87 -9.68 17.21
C PRO A 841 5.04 -10.31 18.34
N ALA A 842 4.44 -9.46 19.17
CA ALA A 842 3.61 -9.87 20.29
C ALA A 842 2.40 -8.93 20.47
N ASN A 843 1.29 -9.48 20.99
CA ASN A 843 0.13 -8.69 21.41
C ASN A 843 0.46 -7.98 22.74
N GLN A 844 0.63 -6.65 22.74
CA GLN A 844 1.17 -5.93 23.89
C GLN A 844 0.36 -4.69 24.30
N HIS A 845 -0.38 -4.07 23.38
CA HIS A 845 -0.96 -2.74 23.61
C HIS A 845 -2.47 -2.67 23.33
N SER A 846 -3.12 -1.69 23.95
CA SER A 846 -4.51 -1.29 23.68
C SER A 846 -4.61 0.22 23.68
N ASP A 847 -5.42 0.78 22.78
CA ASP A 847 -5.72 2.20 22.77
C ASP A 847 -7.09 2.46 22.12
N HIS A 848 -7.42 3.72 21.87
CA HIS A 848 -8.63 4.16 21.24
C HIS A 848 -8.33 5.18 20.15
N LEU A 849 -9.27 5.24 19.21
CA LEU A 849 -9.31 6.23 18.14
C LEU A 849 -10.71 6.83 18.13
N ASP A 850 -10.78 8.15 18.06
CA ASP A 850 -12.03 8.91 17.96
C ASP A 850 -11.99 9.88 16.78
N GLY A 851 -13.16 10.15 16.22
CA GLY A 851 -13.24 11.05 15.08
C GLY A 851 -14.64 11.57 14.78
N TRP A 852 -14.66 12.60 13.95
CA TRP A 852 -15.86 13.24 13.45
C TRP A 852 -15.86 13.24 11.93
N GLU A 853 -17.00 12.93 11.33
CA GLU A 853 -17.25 12.98 9.88
C GLU A 853 -18.35 14.00 9.62
N VAL A 854 -18.13 14.94 8.69
CA VAL A 854 -19.18 15.85 8.21
C VAL A 854 -19.23 15.73 6.69
N ALA A 855 -20.42 15.60 6.14
CA ALA A 855 -20.64 15.60 4.70
C ALA A 855 -21.87 16.42 4.33
N VAL A 856 -21.76 17.22 3.29
CA VAL A 856 -22.85 18.01 2.72
C VAL A 856 -22.84 17.81 1.21
N GLN A 857 -24.02 17.55 0.65
CA GLN A 857 -24.26 17.49 -0.78
C GLN A 857 -25.48 18.35 -1.08
N HIS A 858 -25.38 19.24 -2.07
CA HIS A 858 -26.44 20.17 -2.39
C HIS A 858 -26.57 20.39 -3.90
N LEU A 859 -27.80 20.23 -4.41
CA LEU A 859 -28.18 20.65 -5.75
C LEU A 859 -28.86 22.02 -5.72
N PHE A 860 -28.43 22.94 -6.58
CA PHE A 860 -29.00 24.28 -6.72
C PHE A 860 -30.23 24.25 -7.64
N GLY A 861 -31.31 23.61 -7.17
CA GLY A 861 -32.55 23.45 -7.93
C GLY A 861 -32.32 22.76 -9.29
N GLN A 862 -32.97 23.26 -10.34
CA GLN A 862 -32.83 22.74 -11.71
C GLN A 862 -31.75 23.48 -12.53
N SER A 863 -30.83 24.20 -11.87
CA SER A 863 -29.78 24.96 -12.55
C SER A 863 -28.77 24.06 -13.27
N GLY A 864 -28.61 22.82 -12.80
CA GLY A 864 -27.54 21.91 -13.21
C GLY A 864 -26.34 21.95 -12.27
N PHE A 865 -26.17 23.03 -11.49
CA PHE A 865 -25.07 23.16 -10.55
C PHE A 865 -25.32 22.39 -9.25
N GLY A 866 -24.26 21.81 -8.71
CA GLY A 866 -24.24 21.21 -7.39
C GLY A 866 -22.87 21.27 -6.74
N LEU A 867 -22.87 21.05 -5.43
CA LEU A 867 -21.69 21.05 -4.58
C LEU A 867 -21.75 19.85 -3.65
N ALA A 868 -20.65 19.13 -3.49
CA ALA A 868 -20.45 18.15 -2.44
C ALA A 868 -19.17 18.50 -1.66
N ALA A 869 -19.22 18.42 -0.34
CA ALA A 869 -18.08 18.65 0.51
C ALA A 869 -18.10 17.65 1.66
N ASN A 870 -16.94 17.13 2.03
CA ASN A 870 -16.79 16.35 3.24
C ASN A 870 -15.50 16.70 3.97
N TYR A 871 -15.50 16.48 5.28
CA TYR A 871 -14.35 16.65 6.15
C TYR A 871 -14.37 15.57 7.21
N THR A 872 -13.21 14.98 7.49
CA THR A 872 -13.02 13.99 8.54
C THR A 872 -11.86 14.37 9.42
N LYS A 873 -12.11 14.35 10.72
CA LYS A 873 -11.11 14.61 11.75
C LYS A 873 -10.91 13.37 12.59
N VAL A 874 -9.67 12.96 12.81
CA VAL A 874 -9.36 11.75 13.56
C VAL A 874 -8.24 11.98 14.56
N LYS A 875 -8.37 11.40 15.76
CA LYS A 875 -7.41 11.50 16.84
C LYS A 875 -7.18 10.14 17.50
N SER A 876 -5.95 9.90 17.95
CA SER A 876 -5.54 8.70 18.67
C SER A 876 -4.53 9.06 19.76
N GLY A 877 -4.46 8.24 20.82
CA GLY A 877 -3.44 8.33 21.87
C GLY A 877 -2.06 7.78 21.44
N LEU A 878 -2.02 6.93 20.41
CA LEU A 878 -0.78 6.33 19.87
C LEU A 878 -0.02 7.29 18.96
N THR A 879 0.51 8.38 19.53
CA THR A 879 1.33 9.38 18.80
C THR A 879 2.83 9.10 18.94
N PHE A 880 3.60 9.43 17.91
CA PHE A 880 5.06 9.35 17.95
C PHE A 880 5.68 10.55 18.70
N ASN A 881 6.62 10.30 19.60
CA ASN A 881 7.40 11.31 20.30
C ASN A 881 8.73 11.58 19.57
N ASN A 882 8.83 12.75 18.93
CA ASN A 882 10.03 13.19 18.20
C ASN A 882 11.27 13.44 19.08
N LEU A 883 11.16 13.39 20.42
CA LEU A 883 12.29 13.54 21.34
C LEU A 883 12.78 12.19 21.91
N SER A 884 12.07 11.09 21.64
CA SER A 884 12.51 9.75 22.04
C SER A 884 13.26 9.07 20.90
N LEU A 885 14.45 8.54 21.20
CA LEU A 885 15.28 7.79 20.25
C LEU A 885 15.08 6.27 20.31
N GLY A 886 14.34 5.78 21.32
CA GLY A 886 14.01 4.36 21.45
C GLY A 886 12.84 3.94 20.54
N ASP A 887 12.58 2.64 20.51
CA ASP A 887 11.47 2.05 19.77
C ASP A 887 10.13 2.58 20.29
N GLN A 888 9.22 2.85 19.35
CA GLN A 888 7.90 3.40 19.60
C GLN A 888 6.90 2.76 18.65
N TYR A 889 5.65 2.62 19.10
CA TYR A 889 4.59 1.92 18.36
C TYR A 889 3.37 2.82 18.16
N PRO A 890 3.51 3.93 17.42
CA PRO A 890 2.40 4.82 17.10
C PRO A 890 1.45 4.18 16.08
N MET A 891 0.27 4.77 15.93
CA MET A 891 -0.62 4.44 14.82
C MET A 891 -0.18 5.16 13.54
N ILE A 892 -0.08 4.41 12.45
CA ILE A 892 0.36 4.89 11.13
C ILE A 892 -0.86 5.17 10.24
N GLY A 893 -0.77 6.17 9.35
CA GLY A 893 -1.79 6.52 8.36
C GLY A 893 -2.87 7.48 8.85
N LEU A 894 -2.85 7.83 10.14
CA LEU A 894 -3.81 8.72 10.79
C LEU A 894 -3.64 10.17 10.32
N SER A 895 -4.66 10.73 9.66
CA SER A 895 -4.74 12.13 9.22
C SER A 895 -6.18 12.62 9.21
N ASP A 896 -6.34 13.93 9.33
CA ASP A 896 -7.53 14.62 8.89
C ASP A 896 -7.59 14.64 7.34
N SER A 897 -8.78 14.61 6.76
CA SER A 897 -8.98 14.66 5.32
C SER A 897 -10.19 15.52 4.93
N ALA A 898 -10.13 16.12 3.74
CA ALA A 898 -11.21 16.92 3.19
C ALA A 898 -11.35 16.68 1.68
N ASN A 899 -12.58 16.78 1.19
CA ASN A 899 -12.87 16.74 -0.24
C ASN A 899 -13.94 17.80 -0.56
N LEU A 900 -13.74 18.53 -1.66
CA LEU A 900 -14.68 19.51 -2.18
C LEU A 900 -14.88 19.27 -3.67
N VAL A 901 -16.12 19.00 -4.08
CA VAL A 901 -16.51 18.76 -5.47
C VAL A 901 -17.56 19.79 -5.88
N ALA A 902 -17.25 20.55 -6.92
CA ALA A 902 -18.24 21.35 -7.64
C ALA A 902 -18.56 20.65 -8.97
N PHE A 903 -19.84 20.61 -9.34
CA PHE A 903 -20.25 20.00 -10.59
C PHE A 903 -21.38 20.76 -11.27
N TYR A 904 -21.48 20.56 -12.59
CA TYR A 904 -22.57 21.01 -13.44
C TYR A 904 -23.02 19.84 -14.31
N ASP A 905 -24.30 19.50 -14.25
CA ASP A 905 -24.89 18.39 -15.01
C ASP A 905 -26.26 18.82 -15.56
N LYS A 906 -26.28 19.16 -16.86
CA LYS A 906 -27.49 19.61 -17.54
C LYS A 906 -27.39 19.50 -19.06
N ASN A 907 -28.47 19.04 -19.68
CA ASN A 907 -28.56 18.79 -21.11
C ASN A 907 -27.43 17.85 -21.56
N SER A 908 -26.60 18.28 -22.51
CA SER A 908 -25.46 17.52 -23.02
C SER A 908 -24.17 17.68 -22.20
N TRP A 909 -24.13 18.54 -21.18
CA TRP A 909 -22.90 18.90 -20.49
C TRP A 909 -22.83 18.30 -19.09
N GLN A 910 -21.68 17.69 -18.78
CA GLN A 910 -21.29 17.23 -17.46
C GLN A 910 -19.90 17.75 -17.16
N ILE A 911 -19.75 18.55 -16.11
CA ILE A 911 -18.48 19.16 -15.69
C ILE A 911 -18.32 18.92 -14.20
N ARG A 912 -17.11 18.56 -13.78
CA ARG A 912 -16.78 18.33 -12.38
C ARG A 912 -15.37 18.85 -12.10
N ALA A 913 -15.23 19.61 -11.02
CA ALA A 913 -13.94 19.95 -10.42
C ALA A 913 -13.90 19.39 -8.99
N ALA A 914 -12.84 18.67 -8.63
CA ALA A 914 -12.67 18.03 -7.33
C ALA A 914 -11.34 18.44 -6.71
N TYR A 915 -11.38 19.00 -5.49
CA TYR A 915 -10.21 19.28 -4.68
C TYR A 915 -10.14 18.30 -3.52
N ASN A 916 -9.07 17.50 -3.47
CA ASN A 916 -8.80 16.50 -2.45
C ASN A 916 -7.66 16.99 -1.56
N TRP A 917 -7.84 17.00 -0.24
CA TRP A 917 -6.80 17.40 0.71
C TRP A 917 -6.63 16.37 1.82
N ARG A 918 -5.37 16.13 2.21
CA ARG A 918 -5.00 15.27 3.34
C ARG A 918 -3.98 16.00 4.20
N ASP A 919 -4.23 16.06 5.51
CA ASP A 919 -3.29 16.64 6.46
C ASP A 919 -2.03 15.77 6.61
N LYS A 920 -1.03 16.29 7.31
CA LYS A 920 0.17 15.55 7.71
C LYS A 920 -0.20 14.25 8.43
N PHE A 921 0.44 13.15 8.05
CA PHE A 921 0.35 11.86 8.76
C PHE A 921 1.71 11.20 8.91
N LEU A 922 1.82 10.33 9.90
CA LEU A 922 2.92 9.38 10.02
C LEU A 922 2.68 8.24 9.02
N ASN A 923 3.58 8.05 8.06
CA ASN A 923 3.50 7.01 7.02
C ASN A 923 4.29 5.74 7.40
N GLY A 924 5.24 5.84 8.32
CA GLY A 924 6.00 4.68 8.78
C GLY A 924 7.15 5.06 9.70
N ILE A 925 7.92 4.06 10.10
CA ILE A 925 9.14 4.20 10.91
C ILE A 925 10.28 3.52 10.16
N GLY A 926 11.46 4.15 10.10
CA GLY A 926 12.64 3.59 9.44
C GLY A 926 13.58 4.65 8.83
N GLY A 927 14.43 4.23 7.91
CA GLY A 927 15.58 4.99 7.42
C GLY A 927 16.83 4.54 8.18
N GLN A 928 17.12 5.17 9.32
CA GLN A 928 18.13 4.68 10.26
C GLN A 928 17.55 4.66 11.66
N GLY A 929 17.49 3.50 12.30
CA GLY A 929 16.84 3.33 13.60
C GLY A 929 15.34 3.65 13.58
N PRO A 930 14.70 3.86 14.75
CA PRO A 930 13.26 4.04 14.87
C PRO A 930 12.83 5.49 14.56
N ASN A 931 13.23 6.02 13.41
CA ASN A 931 12.90 7.37 12.99
C ASN A 931 11.53 7.46 12.31
N PRO A 932 10.73 8.51 12.58
CA PRO A 932 9.43 8.66 11.95
C PRO A 932 9.59 9.08 10.49
N ASN A 933 8.62 8.71 9.65
CA ASN A 933 8.48 9.21 8.29
C ASN A 933 7.12 9.89 8.17
N TYR A 934 7.08 11.22 8.26
CA TYR A 934 5.87 12.00 8.06
C TYR A 934 5.70 12.37 6.60
N THR A 935 4.50 12.20 6.07
CA THR A 935 4.08 12.85 4.82
C THR A 935 3.51 14.22 5.18
N ALA A 936 3.97 15.28 4.51
CA ALA A 936 3.44 16.63 4.69
C ALA A 936 1.99 16.72 4.19
N ALA A 937 1.25 17.75 4.61
CA ALA A 937 -0.06 18.01 4.06
C ALA A 937 0.06 18.35 2.56
N TYR A 938 -0.89 17.87 1.76
CA TYR A 938 -0.93 18.14 0.31
C TYR A 938 -2.38 18.18 -0.18
N GLY A 939 -2.61 18.80 -1.34
CA GLY A 939 -3.92 18.83 -1.97
C GLY A 939 -3.88 18.85 -3.49
N GLN A 940 -4.80 18.11 -4.12
CA GLN A 940 -4.83 17.88 -5.56
C GLN A 940 -6.15 18.40 -6.16
N LEU A 941 -6.07 19.14 -7.27
CA LEU A 941 -7.22 19.57 -8.06
C LEU A 941 -7.35 18.73 -9.34
N ASP A 942 -8.52 18.12 -9.52
CA ASP A 942 -8.86 17.31 -10.68
C ASP A 942 -10.08 17.90 -11.40
N LEU A 943 -10.12 17.79 -12.73
CA LEU A 943 -11.17 18.30 -13.61
C LEU A 943 -11.64 17.20 -14.57
N ASN A 944 -12.95 17.01 -14.69
CA ASN A 944 -13.58 16.14 -15.68
C ASN A 944 -14.67 16.93 -16.43
N ILE A 945 -14.61 16.89 -17.75
CA ILE A 945 -15.61 17.49 -18.65
C ILE A 945 -16.08 16.39 -19.59
N SER A 946 -17.39 16.22 -19.74
CA SER A 946 -18.02 15.33 -20.69
C SER A 946 -19.11 16.06 -21.46
N TYR A 947 -19.20 15.78 -22.76
CA TYR A 947 -20.19 16.34 -23.67
C TYR A 947 -20.88 15.23 -24.48
N ALA A 948 -22.19 15.08 -24.31
CA ALA A 948 -23.02 14.17 -25.08
C ALA A 948 -23.38 14.80 -26.43
N VAL A 949 -22.70 14.38 -27.50
CA VAL A 949 -22.94 14.83 -28.88
C VAL A 949 -24.29 14.28 -29.38
N SER A 950 -24.60 13.04 -29.03
CA SER A 950 -25.90 12.39 -29.19
C SER A 950 -26.12 11.39 -28.06
N GLU A 951 -27.23 10.65 -28.08
CA GLU A 951 -27.47 9.54 -27.15
C GLU A 951 -26.44 8.41 -27.32
N GLN A 952 -25.89 8.27 -28.54
CA GLN A 952 -24.89 7.26 -28.89
C GLN A 952 -23.46 7.75 -28.67
N LEU A 953 -23.15 9.03 -28.95
CA LEU A 953 -21.77 9.54 -28.97
C LEU A 953 -21.51 10.55 -27.85
N SER A 954 -20.46 10.31 -27.06
CA SER A 954 -19.97 11.23 -26.04
C SER A 954 -18.47 11.49 -26.16
N LEU A 955 -18.07 12.71 -25.83
CA LEU A 955 -16.68 13.16 -25.75
C LEU A 955 -16.34 13.50 -24.30
N SER A 956 -15.09 13.29 -23.90
CA SER A 956 -14.63 13.58 -22.54
C SER A 956 -13.21 14.15 -22.54
N LEU A 957 -12.94 15.02 -21.57
CA LEU A 957 -11.64 15.57 -21.23
C LEU A 957 -11.46 15.45 -19.72
N GLU A 958 -10.39 14.80 -19.29
CA GLU A 958 -10.01 14.66 -17.89
C GLU A 958 -8.63 15.27 -17.68
N ALA A 959 -8.46 15.98 -16.56
CA ALA A 959 -7.17 16.50 -16.11
C ALA A 959 -6.99 16.15 -14.63
N ILE A 960 -5.92 15.42 -14.32
CA ILE A 960 -5.57 14.97 -12.97
C ILE A 960 -4.34 15.75 -12.50
N ASN A 961 -4.34 16.17 -11.23
CA ASN A 961 -3.29 16.99 -10.64
C ASN A 961 -3.00 18.28 -11.43
N LEU A 962 -4.05 19.01 -11.77
CA LEU A 962 -3.99 20.20 -12.64
C LEU A 962 -3.03 21.29 -12.13
N THR A 963 -2.76 21.32 -10.82
CA THR A 963 -1.87 22.29 -10.16
C THR A 963 -0.41 21.86 -10.07
N ASP A 964 -0.06 20.66 -10.56
CA ASP A 964 1.27 20.04 -10.39
C ASP A 964 1.72 20.01 -8.91
N GLU A 965 0.82 19.60 -8.01
CA GLU A 965 1.13 19.50 -6.58
C GLU A 965 2.21 18.43 -6.36
N THR A 966 3.23 18.78 -5.56
CA THR A 966 4.31 17.86 -5.19
C THR A 966 4.04 17.17 -3.85
N MET A 967 4.65 16.01 -3.62
CA MET A 967 4.56 15.29 -2.35
C MET A 967 5.88 15.34 -1.60
N ARG A 968 5.85 15.72 -0.32
CA ARG A 968 7.06 15.80 0.54
C ARG A 968 6.91 14.94 1.78
N THR A 969 7.97 14.20 2.11
CA THR A 969 8.07 13.41 3.34
C THR A 969 9.33 13.80 4.10
N TYR A 970 9.28 13.76 5.43
CA TYR A 970 10.37 14.20 6.30
C TYR A 970 10.39 13.42 7.62
N SER A 971 11.52 13.45 8.32
CA SER A 971 11.71 12.80 9.62
C SER A 971 11.24 13.70 10.77
N ARG A 972 11.99 13.81 11.88
CA ARG A 972 11.58 14.54 13.09
C ARG A 972 11.35 16.04 12.87
N HIS A 973 11.89 16.61 11.79
CA HIS A 973 11.78 18.02 11.43
C HIS A 973 11.68 18.19 9.91
N THR A 974 11.05 19.27 9.43
CA THR A 974 10.80 19.50 8.00
C THR A 974 12.06 19.61 7.14
N ASN A 975 13.19 20.06 7.69
CA ASN A 975 14.49 20.06 6.98
C ASN A 975 15.12 18.66 6.89
N MET A 976 14.67 17.70 7.71
CA MET A 976 15.13 16.32 7.63
C MET A 976 14.36 15.58 6.52
N LEU A 977 14.50 16.04 5.27
CA LEU A 977 13.81 15.47 4.12
C LEU A 977 14.04 13.96 4.04
N ARG A 978 13.01 13.19 3.68
CA ARG A 978 13.13 11.79 3.27
C ARG A 978 12.94 11.66 1.77
N TYR A 979 11.85 12.20 1.24
CA TYR A 979 11.54 12.23 -0.19
C TYR A 979 10.78 13.53 -0.55
N ALA A 980 11.18 14.21 -1.63
CA ALA A 980 10.40 15.25 -2.31
C ALA A 980 10.12 14.76 -3.73
N THR A 981 8.85 14.53 -4.08
CA THR A 981 8.43 13.83 -5.31
C THR A 981 7.58 14.74 -6.21
N GLN A 982 7.93 14.80 -7.49
CA GLN A 982 7.17 15.49 -8.54
C GLN A 982 6.64 14.45 -9.55
N THR A 983 5.34 14.53 -9.87
CA THR A 983 4.65 13.60 -10.79
C THR A 983 3.92 14.27 -11.96
N GLY A 984 3.81 15.60 -12.04
CA GLY A 984 3.19 16.29 -13.16
C GLY A 984 1.65 16.22 -13.21
N PRO A 985 1.01 17.08 -14.03
CA PRO A 985 -0.38 16.90 -14.46
C PRO A 985 -0.53 15.82 -15.55
N ARG A 986 -1.70 15.18 -15.59
CA ARG A 986 -2.09 14.22 -16.64
C ARG A 986 -3.36 14.68 -17.34
N TYR A 987 -3.40 14.56 -18.66
CA TYR A 987 -4.53 14.91 -19.49
C TYR A 987 -5.02 13.70 -20.28
N MET A 988 -6.33 13.49 -20.34
CA MET A 988 -6.94 12.38 -21.09
C MET A 988 -8.09 12.89 -21.94
N PHE A 989 -8.12 12.50 -23.21
CA PHE A 989 -9.22 12.80 -24.13
C PHE A 989 -9.90 11.49 -24.52
N GLY A 990 -11.20 11.38 -24.28
CA GLY A 990 -11.96 10.16 -24.50
C GLY A 990 -13.12 10.34 -25.47
N VAL A 991 -13.37 9.31 -26.28
CA VAL A 991 -14.55 9.16 -27.14
C VAL A 991 -15.25 7.87 -26.76
N ARG A 992 -16.56 7.92 -26.51
CA ARG A 992 -17.36 6.73 -26.24
C ARG A 992 -18.58 6.69 -27.15
N TYR A 993 -18.78 5.53 -27.77
CA TYR A 993 -19.94 5.24 -28.60
C TYR A 993 -20.78 4.12 -27.97
N LYS A 994 -22.10 4.27 -27.96
CA LYS A 994 -23.09 3.30 -27.51
C LYS A 994 -24.00 2.93 -28.67
N PHE A 995 -24.23 1.63 -28.87
CA PHE A 995 -25.10 1.09 -29.92
C PHE A 995 -26.46 0.67 -29.38
#